data_AF-A0A2N1MC19-F1
#
_entry.id   AF-A0A2N1MC19-F1
#
_cell.length_a   1.000
_cell.length_b   1.000
_cell.length_c   1.000
_cell.angle_alpha   90.00
_cell.angle_beta   90.00
_cell.angle_gamma   90.00
#
_symmetry.space_group_name_H-M   'P 1'
#
loop_
_entity.id
_entity.type
_entity.pdbx_description
1 polymer ?
#
loop_
_entity_poly.entity_id
_entity_poly.type
_entity_poly.pdbx_seq_one_letter_code
_entity_poly.pdbx_strand_id
1 'polypeptide(L)'
;MEFKNYGRMMNALCVIIADFESDNKKCDELYGGSMRKLAEQKANSFCYLVHWIDTNETWGPFLYRGENATQEFVRKIDQELVEINNVLTIKHERKVTEEDKKNFAESDTCWICNGKFAVDREAVARLEKKIWVINEKLKNSAKDSNSDEHKSLVTLILKTTKEIENLESMDDKVWDHCHITGKYRGSAHNSCNLKLRIEAWKTPIPVIFHNFRGYDSHLVCESVRQSVNAHQIRVVAETFERYKTMKVGQLKYIDSQQFMNTSLAKLAENLGTNKPITKNHFKDLGYTDEHVDLITRKGVYPYDYIDSHDRFLETELPPFHEFHSTLKGKITQEDYEYAQKVWNEFGCKNLGEYHDIYLKLDVLLLTDVWTEFRKVSMESDRLDPSHYTSLPALSWDSMLKMTGVKIELFTDMDMHDFIEKAKRGGLSMAVHRYFQANNPKMGETFNPSKPTSWISYVDATNLYGWGMSEYLPIGDYKWEVSRKYLKGRPDAQKKWLDIALRTKADSRRGLYLGVNSHFPYKTHDYLSDLPPAVENIAVGKDWLSPYNAELVEDIDEGRFAKTEKLIPHLGKRNYYVIHYRELQYYVKLGMIVDEVTEVLSFEQSNWLAPYIALNTEKRNEAKKAGNTFLSDFYKLKNNACYGKTMENVRKYQDVKLMRNINERDERAFLNKVRSPRFKYGRQLGNTLIGAHMGKASVTLNKPIIIGASVLGLSKLHMYEFWYGYVKEKYGSKARLGYMDTDSFIYHAETEDIYKDMAERPDLFNLNGDTTVGKFKDETPGNVITESYHIRAKSYHYVLADKSTQSKHKGVSKKGMSEMATNSYMPALEGSLLDDPIDRSSMTEHEARDLAMRTKADPMTLVYRDCLFGKEVFHAKNVSIRSKDHILSLVESKKKALCPIDTKRWILSDGITTLPYGHWRNMIYKNMVKDGIPHEEAEKRAIRAKLPEKYQNENSEKEKIYTIVNIKESIIALEHDVTKIHQNLKTIAREIYYLYNAMAPEDFEKMLRSDIDEMYNSISHIHSGKEIQSSDN
;
A
#
# COMPACT_ATOMS: atom_id res chain seq x y z
N MET A 1 3.70 20.82 -8.96
CA MET A 1 4.04 19.48 -9.48
C MET A 1 3.02 19.15 -10.55
N GLU A 2 3.48 18.69 -11.71
CA GLU A 2 2.65 18.35 -12.88
C GLU A 2 3.42 17.34 -13.74
N PHE A 3 2.77 16.68 -14.69
CA PHE A 3 3.45 15.74 -15.59
C PHE A 3 4.42 16.47 -16.53
N LYS A 4 5.69 16.05 -16.53
CA LYS A 4 6.76 16.62 -17.39
C LYS A 4 7.58 15.57 -18.14
N ASN A 5 7.35 14.29 -17.86
CA ASN A 5 8.21 13.19 -18.31
C ASN A 5 7.76 12.62 -19.66
N TYR A 6 7.49 13.48 -20.63
CA TYR A 6 7.01 13.10 -21.97
C TYR A 6 7.97 12.13 -22.69
N GLY A 7 9.28 12.22 -22.44
CA GLY A 7 10.27 11.26 -22.96
C GLY A 7 10.02 9.81 -22.56
N ARG A 8 9.32 9.58 -21.43
CA ARG A 8 8.99 8.22 -20.96
C ARG A 8 7.79 7.61 -21.68
N MET A 9 7.12 8.38 -22.55
CA MET A 9 6.10 7.87 -23.47
C MET A 9 6.73 7.10 -24.63
N MET A 10 8.03 7.27 -24.85
CA MET A 10 8.77 6.50 -25.84
C MET A 10 9.08 5.11 -25.32
N ASN A 11 9.02 4.14 -26.22
CA ASN A 11 9.63 2.84 -25.97
C ASN A 11 11.12 3.02 -25.61
N ALA A 12 11.61 2.25 -24.64
CA ALA A 12 13.02 1.96 -24.55
C ALA A 12 13.46 1.29 -25.86
N LEU A 13 14.69 1.57 -26.32
CA LEU A 13 15.17 1.10 -27.62
C LEU A 13 15.37 -0.42 -27.61
N CYS A 14 16.09 -0.87 -26.59
CA CYS A 14 16.24 -2.26 -26.24
C CYS A 14 16.26 -2.40 -24.71
N VAL A 15 16.10 -3.63 -24.24
CA VAL A 15 16.31 -4.00 -22.84
C VAL A 15 17.23 -5.21 -22.79
N ILE A 16 18.12 -5.26 -21.79
CA ILE A 16 18.89 -6.45 -21.46
C ILE A 16 18.17 -7.14 -20.32
N ILE A 17 17.93 -8.44 -20.44
CA ILE A 17 17.28 -9.26 -19.40
C ILE A 17 18.27 -10.32 -18.99
N ALA A 18 18.48 -10.46 -17.69
CA ALA A 18 19.53 -11.31 -17.16
C ALA A 18 19.11 -11.99 -15.85
N ASP A 19 19.77 -13.10 -15.56
CA ASP A 19 19.63 -13.83 -14.31
C ASP A 19 20.95 -14.52 -13.92
N PHE A 20 21.15 -14.73 -12.62
CA PHE A 20 22.29 -15.45 -12.05
C PHE A 20 21.80 -16.68 -11.30
N GLU A 21 22.63 -17.72 -11.28
CA GLU A 21 22.51 -18.81 -10.31
C GLU A 21 23.78 -18.92 -9.48
N SER A 22 23.63 -19.51 -8.29
CA SER A 22 24.69 -19.58 -7.30
C SER A 22 24.84 -20.98 -6.71
N ASP A 23 26.07 -21.34 -6.37
CA ASP A 23 26.37 -22.46 -5.50
C ASP A 23 25.91 -22.15 -4.07
N ASN A 24 25.32 -23.13 -3.40
CA ASN A 24 24.88 -23.04 -2.00
C ASN A 24 25.88 -23.74 -1.08
N LYS A 25 27.04 -23.11 -0.87
CA LYS A 25 28.13 -23.68 -0.07
C LYS A 25 27.73 -23.74 1.40
N LYS A 26 27.35 -24.94 1.86
CA LYS A 26 26.92 -25.19 3.26
C LYS A 26 28.01 -24.75 4.23
N CYS A 27 27.61 -24.00 5.25
CA CYS A 27 28.48 -23.56 6.34
C CYS A 27 27.63 -23.46 7.60
N ASP A 28 28.13 -23.85 8.76
CA ASP A 28 27.40 -23.71 10.02
C ASP A 28 28.19 -22.83 10.97
N GLU A 29 27.96 -21.53 10.88
CA GLU A 29 28.77 -20.50 11.51
C GLU A 29 27.90 -19.44 12.22
N LEU A 30 28.47 -18.77 13.21
CA LEU A 30 27.83 -17.62 13.85
C LEU A 30 27.78 -16.43 12.88
N TYR A 31 26.58 -15.93 12.58
CA TYR A 31 26.40 -14.74 11.74
C TYR A 31 26.44 -13.43 12.56
N GLY A 32 26.00 -13.52 13.83
CA GLY A 32 25.97 -12.43 14.82
C GLY A 32 24.72 -12.49 15.72
N GLY A 33 24.90 -12.21 17.02
CA GLY A 33 23.82 -12.39 18.01
C GLY A 33 23.39 -13.87 18.07
N SER A 34 22.08 -14.13 18.08
CA SER A 34 21.51 -15.48 18.06
C SER A 34 21.27 -16.05 16.64
N MET A 35 21.88 -15.45 15.61
CA MET A 35 21.67 -15.84 14.21
C MET A 35 22.78 -16.79 13.72
N ARG A 36 22.39 -17.83 12.99
CA ARG A 36 23.31 -18.82 12.38
C ARG A 36 23.31 -18.69 10.87
N LYS A 37 24.49 -18.69 10.28
CA LYS A 37 24.72 -18.80 8.84
C LYS A 37 24.66 -20.29 8.50
N LEU A 38 23.80 -20.68 7.55
CA LEU A 38 23.58 -22.06 7.12
C LEU A 38 24.30 -22.39 5.80
N ALA A 39 24.49 -21.39 4.95
CA ALA A 39 25.22 -21.51 3.71
C ALA A 39 25.60 -20.14 3.15
N GLU A 40 26.64 -20.10 2.33
CA GLU A 40 27.07 -18.95 1.54
C GLU A 40 26.70 -19.14 0.07
N GLN A 41 26.29 -18.05 -0.58
CA GLN A 41 25.85 -18.06 -1.97
C GLN A 41 26.92 -17.40 -2.84
N LYS A 42 27.47 -18.14 -3.81
CA LYS A 42 28.46 -17.64 -4.77
C LYS A 42 27.98 -17.91 -6.19
N ALA A 43 27.95 -16.88 -7.04
CA ALA A 43 27.50 -17.04 -8.42
C ALA A 43 28.34 -18.09 -9.16
N ASN A 44 27.67 -19.03 -9.82
CA ASN A 44 28.29 -20.09 -10.62
C ASN A 44 27.97 -19.97 -12.11
N SER A 45 26.94 -19.21 -12.47
CA SER A 45 26.53 -19.02 -13.85
C SER A 45 25.68 -17.77 -14.02
N PHE A 46 25.54 -17.34 -15.27
CA PHE A 46 24.57 -16.32 -15.66
C PHE A 46 24.01 -16.62 -17.05
N CYS A 47 22.84 -16.06 -17.32
CA CYS A 47 22.32 -15.92 -18.67
C CYS A 47 21.82 -14.50 -18.90
N TYR A 48 21.97 -13.99 -20.14
CA TYR A 48 21.32 -12.75 -20.54
C TYR A 48 20.84 -12.80 -22.00
N LEU A 49 19.88 -11.93 -22.30
CA LEU A 49 19.32 -11.71 -23.63
C LEU A 49 19.11 -10.21 -23.87
N VAL A 50 19.36 -9.74 -25.09
CA VAL A 50 19.01 -8.37 -25.51
C VAL A 50 17.74 -8.42 -26.34
N HIS A 51 16.71 -7.67 -25.96
CA HIS A 51 15.45 -7.57 -26.70
C HIS A 51 15.29 -6.17 -27.28
N TRP A 52 15.26 -6.07 -28.61
CA TRP A 52 15.01 -4.83 -29.34
C TRP A 52 13.52 -4.60 -29.47
N ILE A 53 13.04 -3.51 -28.88
CA ILE A 53 11.61 -3.33 -28.64
C ILE A 53 10.83 -3.07 -29.92
N ASP A 54 11.30 -2.13 -30.74
CA ASP A 54 10.55 -1.66 -31.91
C ASP A 54 10.65 -2.64 -33.11
N THR A 55 11.69 -3.49 -33.15
CA THR A 55 11.88 -4.53 -34.18
C THR A 55 11.44 -5.92 -33.71
N ASN A 56 11.29 -6.11 -32.40
CA ASN A 56 11.07 -7.39 -31.73
C ASN A 56 12.19 -8.43 -31.96
N GLU A 57 13.37 -7.99 -32.39
CA GLU A 57 14.54 -8.86 -32.55
C GLU A 57 15.18 -9.17 -31.19
N THR A 58 15.79 -10.35 -31.07
CA THR A 58 16.50 -10.78 -29.87
C THR A 58 17.93 -11.18 -30.18
N TRP A 59 18.87 -10.78 -29.33
CA TRP A 59 20.25 -11.27 -29.35
C TRP A 59 20.50 -12.16 -28.14
N GLY A 60 20.98 -13.39 -28.37
CA GLY A 60 21.12 -14.40 -27.34
C GLY A 60 19.97 -15.43 -27.37
N PRO A 61 19.70 -16.12 -26.26
CA PRO A 61 20.30 -16.00 -24.93
C PRO A 61 21.79 -16.40 -24.90
N PHE A 62 22.61 -15.61 -24.23
CA PHE A 62 24.01 -15.87 -23.97
C PHE A 62 24.15 -16.47 -22.57
N LEU A 63 24.76 -17.65 -22.46
CA LEU A 63 24.94 -18.36 -21.20
C LEU A 63 26.42 -18.58 -20.90
N TYR A 64 26.76 -18.51 -19.61
CA TYR A 64 28.08 -18.82 -19.10
C TYR A 64 27.98 -19.54 -17.76
N ARG A 65 28.79 -20.58 -17.56
CA ARG A 65 28.93 -21.33 -16.30
C ARG A 65 30.42 -21.41 -15.94
N GLY A 66 30.77 -20.97 -14.74
CA GLY A 66 32.15 -20.93 -14.24
C GLY A 66 32.27 -20.12 -12.95
N GLU A 67 33.31 -20.38 -12.16
CA GLU A 67 33.52 -19.75 -10.85
C GLU A 67 33.70 -18.23 -10.89
N ASN A 68 34.02 -17.68 -12.07
CA ASN A 68 34.18 -16.26 -12.34
C ASN A 68 32.95 -15.63 -13.05
N ALA A 69 31.75 -16.20 -12.82
CA ALA A 69 30.50 -15.78 -13.45
C ALA A 69 30.24 -14.27 -13.31
N THR A 70 30.46 -13.66 -12.14
CA THR A 70 30.21 -12.22 -11.95
C THR A 70 31.17 -11.35 -12.75
N GLN A 71 32.45 -11.75 -12.88
CA GLN A 71 33.44 -11.02 -13.68
C GLN A 71 33.12 -11.10 -15.17
N GLU A 72 32.82 -12.31 -15.64
CA GLU A 72 32.54 -12.56 -17.04
C GLU A 72 31.22 -11.89 -17.47
N PHE A 73 30.21 -11.84 -16.60
CA PHE A 73 28.98 -11.09 -16.84
C PHE A 73 29.26 -9.61 -17.10
N VAL A 74 30.01 -8.93 -16.23
CA VAL A 74 30.32 -7.50 -16.37
C VAL A 74 31.10 -7.24 -17.67
N ARG A 75 32.05 -8.11 -17.99
CA ARG A 75 32.84 -8.03 -19.23
C ARG A 75 31.95 -8.16 -20.47
N LYS A 76 31.05 -9.15 -20.50
CA LYS A 76 30.12 -9.39 -21.61
C LYS A 76 29.11 -8.26 -21.78
N ILE A 77 28.54 -7.76 -20.69
CA ILE A 77 27.57 -6.66 -20.73
C ILE A 77 28.21 -5.34 -21.21
N ASP A 78 29.46 -5.06 -20.85
CA ASP A 78 30.17 -3.89 -21.39
C ASP A 78 30.45 -4.04 -22.89
N GLN A 79 30.76 -5.24 -23.38
CA GLN A 79 30.89 -5.52 -24.82
C GLN A 79 29.56 -5.34 -25.55
N GLU A 80 28.48 -5.89 -24.97
CA GLU A 80 27.12 -5.75 -25.50
C GLU A 80 26.71 -4.29 -25.63
N LEU A 81 27.07 -3.46 -24.64
CA LEU A 81 26.81 -2.03 -24.69
C LEU A 81 27.51 -1.34 -25.86
N VAL A 82 28.72 -1.77 -26.24
CA VAL A 82 29.43 -1.23 -27.42
C VAL A 82 28.64 -1.57 -28.69
N GLU A 83 28.22 -2.82 -28.85
CA GLU A 83 27.47 -3.26 -30.04
C GLU A 83 26.09 -2.57 -30.15
N ILE A 84 25.37 -2.43 -29.03
CA ILE A 84 24.14 -1.64 -28.99
C ILE A 84 24.41 -0.21 -29.47
N ASN A 85 25.49 0.43 -29.00
CA ASN A 85 25.79 1.79 -29.41
C ASN A 85 26.19 1.89 -30.89
N ASN A 86 26.88 0.89 -31.44
CA ASN A 86 27.17 0.83 -32.88
C ASN A 86 25.86 0.86 -33.68
N VAL A 87 24.85 0.07 -33.30
CA VAL A 87 23.52 0.11 -33.91
C VAL A 87 22.87 1.49 -33.74
N LEU A 88 22.93 2.09 -32.55
CA LEU A 88 22.32 3.40 -32.27
C LEU A 88 22.99 4.56 -33.03
N THR A 89 24.21 4.41 -33.54
CA THR A 89 24.86 5.43 -34.38
C THR A 89 24.32 5.47 -35.80
N ILE A 90 23.72 4.36 -36.28
CA ILE A 90 23.11 4.28 -37.60
C ILE A 90 21.77 5.00 -37.56
N LYS A 91 21.65 6.11 -38.30
CA LYS A 91 20.38 6.84 -38.44
C LYS A 91 19.62 6.31 -39.63
N HIS A 92 18.50 5.64 -39.39
CA HIS A 92 17.62 5.21 -40.47
C HIS A 92 16.91 6.41 -41.11
N GLU A 93 16.81 6.41 -42.44
CA GLU A 93 16.08 7.44 -43.17
C GLU A 93 14.59 7.42 -42.82
N ARG A 94 13.99 8.60 -42.84
CA ARG A 94 12.55 8.78 -42.60
C ARG A 94 11.77 8.05 -43.69
N LYS A 95 10.93 7.11 -43.28
CA LYS A 95 9.91 6.50 -44.14
C LYS A 95 8.73 7.46 -44.22
N VAL A 96 8.31 7.81 -45.44
CA VAL A 96 7.19 8.73 -45.69
C VAL A 96 6.12 7.99 -46.46
N THR A 97 4.92 7.90 -45.89
CA THR A 97 3.73 7.42 -46.59
C THR A 97 2.78 8.59 -46.87
N GLU A 98 1.87 8.46 -47.85
CA GLU A 98 0.86 9.49 -48.12
C GLU A 98 -0.10 9.69 -46.94
N GLU A 99 -0.43 8.61 -46.23
CA GLU A 99 -1.25 8.66 -45.02
C GLU A 99 -0.55 9.46 -43.90
N ASP A 100 0.75 9.28 -43.71
CA ASP A 100 1.51 10.07 -42.74
C ASP A 100 1.54 11.56 -43.11
N LYS A 101 1.62 11.89 -44.42
CA LYS A 101 1.58 13.28 -44.90
C LYS A 101 0.24 13.93 -44.60
N LYS A 102 -0.84 13.20 -44.82
CA LYS A 102 -2.20 13.63 -44.47
C LYS A 102 -2.34 13.83 -42.95
N ASN A 103 -1.95 12.83 -42.15
CA ASN A 103 -1.97 12.91 -40.69
C ASN A 103 -1.10 14.06 -40.15
N PHE A 104 0.04 14.33 -40.78
CA PHE A 104 0.85 15.49 -40.45
C PHE A 104 0.14 16.78 -40.82
N ALA A 105 -0.43 16.92 -42.01
CA ALA A 105 -1.10 18.16 -42.42
C ALA A 105 -2.32 18.47 -41.53
N GLU A 106 -3.17 17.48 -41.27
CA GLU A 106 -4.45 17.63 -40.55
C GLU A 106 -4.30 17.80 -39.03
N SER A 107 -3.17 17.39 -38.45
CA SER A 107 -2.97 17.45 -36.99
C SER A 107 -2.87 18.90 -36.47
N ASP A 108 -3.73 19.28 -35.54
CA ASP A 108 -3.73 20.60 -34.89
C ASP A 108 -3.06 20.59 -33.49
N THR A 109 -2.69 19.40 -32.99
CA THR A 109 -2.07 19.18 -31.68
C THR A 109 -0.78 18.38 -31.75
N CYS A 110 0.20 18.75 -30.93
CA CYS A 110 1.42 18.00 -30.72
C CYS A 110 1.14 16.63 -30.09
N TRP A 111 1.54 15.54 -30.76
CA TRP A 111 1.33 14.17 -30.28
C TRP A 111 2.07 13.85 -28.96
N ILE A 112 3.12 14.62 -28.64
CA ILE A 112 3.95 14.44 -27.44
C ILE A 112 3.29 15.08 -26.22
N CYS A 113 2.92 16.36 -26.30
CA CYS A 113 2.41 17.13 -25.16
C CYS A 113 0.90 17.42 -25.20
N ASN A 114 0.22 17.04 -26.28
CA ASN A 114 -1.16 17.39 -26.62
C ASN A 114 -1.46 18.90 -26.70
N GLY A 115 -0.43 19.75 -26.65
CA GLY A 115 -0.58 21.19 -26.85
C GLY A 115 -0.88 21.52 -28.31
N LYS A 116 -1.71 22.54 -28.56
CA LYS A 116 -2.00 23.01 -29.92
C LYS A 116 -0.74 23.57 -30.60
N PHE A 117 -0.71 23.52 -31.92
CA PHE A 117 0.30 24.21 -32.71
C PHE A 117 -0.02 25.71 -32.87
N ALA A 118 -1.27 26.11 -32.67
CA ALA A 118 -1.68 27.51 -32.73
C ALA A 118 -1.31 28.27 -31.45
N VAL A 119 -0.66 29.43 -31.60
CA VAL A 119 -0.36 30.36 -30.50
C VAL A 119 -1.65 30.90 -29.88
N ASP A 120 -1.85 30.71 -28.58
CA ASP A 120 -2.94 31.36 -27.82
C ASP A 120 -2.60 32.86 -27.65
N ARG A 121 -2.98 33.65 -28.66
CA ARG A 121 -2.72 35.10 -28.69
C ARG A 121 -3.39 35.85 -27.54
N GLU A 122 -4.51 35.36 -27.00
CA GLU A 122 -5.13 35.94 -25.81
C GLU A 122 -4.30 35.68 -24.55
N ALA A 123 -3.76 34.47 -24.39
CA ALA A 123 -2.87 34.15 -23.27
C ALA A 123 -1.57 34.97 -23.30
N VAL A 124 -0.96 35.12 -24.49
CA VAL A 124 0.21 35.98 -24.67
C VAL A 124 -0.12 37.42 -24.28
N ALA A 125 -1.22 37.99 -24.80
CA ALA A 125 -1.64 39.35 -24.46
C ALA A 125 -1.91 39.54 -22.95
N ARG A 126 -2.48 38.53 -22.26
CA ARG A 126 -2.68 38.55 -20.80
C ARG A 126 -1.35 38.56 -20.05
N LEU A 127 -0.37 37.78 -20.47
CA LEU A 127 0.96 37.70 -19.84
C LEU A 127 1.78 38.98 -20.11
N GLU A 128 1.72 39.54 -21.31
CA GLU A 128 2.32 40.84 -21.63
C GLU A 128 1.73 41.95 -20.76
N LYS A 129 0.40 41.97 -20.59
CA LYS A 129 -0.27 42.90 -19.66
C LYS A 129 0.19 42.69 -18.22
N LYS A 130 0.42 41.44 -17.79
CA LYS A 130 0.95 41.13 -16.47
C LYS A 130 2.38 41.64 -16.29
N ILE A 131 3.25 41.47 -17.29
CA ILE A 131 4.62 42.05 -17.31
C ILE A 131 4.54 43.57 -17.21
N TRP A 132 3.64 44.21 -17.96
CA TRP A 132 3.44 45.66 -17.90
C TRP A 132 3.09 46.13 -16.48
N VAL A 133 2.13 45.47 -15.82
CA VAL A 133 1.76 45.78 -14.41
C VAL A 133 2.94 45.58 -13.45
N ILE A 134 3.71 44.50 -13.61
CA ILE A 134 4.88 44.24 -12.76
C ILE A 134 5.97 45.29 -13.00
N ASN A 135 6.21 45.70 -14.25
CA ASN A 135 7.15 46.76 -14.60
C ASN A 135 6.73 48.11 -14.01
N GLU A 136 5.44 48.45 -14.00
CA GLU A 136 4.95 49.67 -13.34
C GLU A 136 5.16 49.61 -11.82
N LYS A 137 4.95 48.46 -11.18
CA LYS A 137 5.31 48.27 -9.76
C LYS A 137 6.80 48.41 -9.51
N LEU A 138 7.64 47.90 -10.43
CA LEU A 138 9.10 47.98 -10.34
C LEU A 138 9.61 49.42 -10.45
N LYS A 139 8.98 50.23 -11.32
CA LYS A 139 9.26 51.68 -11.43
C LYS A 139 8.87 52.43 -10.16
N ASN A 140 7.75 52.05 -9.54
CA ASN A 140 7.28 52.68 -8.31
C ASN A 140 8.03 52.23 -7.05
N SER A 141 8.74 51.10 -7.08
CA SER A 141 9.59 50.60 -5.98
C SER A 141 11.05 51.10 -6.04
N ALA A 142 11.36 52.07 -6.91
CA ALA A 142 12.72 52.48 -7.29
C ALA A 142 13.50 53.29 -6.22
N LYS A 143 13.56 52.81 -4.97
CA LYS A 143 14.44 53.38 -3.94
C LYS A 143 15.54 52.45 -3.41
N ASP A 144 15.51 51.14 -3.71
CA ASP A 144 16.63 50.25 -3.36
C ASP A 144 16.67 49.01 -4.26
N SER A 145 17.64 48.97 -5.19
CA SER A 145 17.85 47.88 -6.15
C SER A 145 18.29 46.55 -5.49
N ASN A 146 18.66 46.58 -4.21
CA ASN A 146 19.15 45.40 -3.49
C ASN A 146 18.09 44.74 -2.57
N SER A 147 16.90 45.33 -2.47
CA SER A 147 15.78 44.81 -1.67
C SER A 147 15.25 43.46 -2.20
N ASP A 148 14.80 42.58 -1.29
CA ASP A 148 14.25 41.26 -1.64
C ASP A 148 12.99 41.37 -2.51
N GLU A 149 12.22 42.47 -2.35
CA GLU A 149 11.04 42.76 -3.16
C GLU A 149 11.42 43.07 -4.62
N HIS A 150 12.47 43.88 -4.85
CA HIS A 150 12.98 44.16 -6.20
C HIS A 150 13.47 42.88 -6.89
N LYS A 151 14.25 42.04 -6.19
CA LYS A 151 14.73 40.74 -6.72
C LYS A 151 13.58 39.80 -7.03
N SER A 152 12.53 39.77 -6.20
CA SER A 152 11.32 38.96 -6.41
C SER A 152 10.56 39.39 -7.66
N LEU A 153 10.35 40.70 -7.85
CA LEU A 153 9.66 41.26 -9.03
C LEU A 153 10.45 41.02 -10.32
N VAL A 154 11.77 41.21 -10.32
CA VAL A 154 12.65 40.89 -11.47
C VAL A 154 12.57 39.40 -11.81
N THR A 155 12.60 38.53 -10.79
CA THR A 155 12.45 37.07 -10.98
C THR A 155 11.09 36.72 -11.59
N LEU A 156 10.03 37.43 -11.20
CA LEU A 156 8.68 37.23 -11.73
C LEU A 156 8.55 37.69 -13.19
N ILE A 157 9.20 38.81 -13.57
CA ILE A 157 9.31 39.25 -14.97
C ILE A 157 10.02 38.18 -15.78
N LEU A 158 11.23 37.76 -15.37
CA LEU A 158 12.00 36.74 -16.08
C LEU A 158 11.22 35.43 -16.26
N LYS A 159 10.47 34.99 -15.23
CA LYS A 159 9.59 33.82 -15.35
C LYS A 159 8.48 34.03 -16.37
N THR A 160 7.82 35.20 -16.34
CA THR A 160 6.67 35.50 -17.21
C THR A 160 7.12 35.70 -18.65
N THR A 161 8.26 36.36 -18.89
CA THR A 161 8.89 36.48 -20.22
C THR A 161 9.24 35.11 -20.80
N LYS A 162 9.85 34.23 -19.99
CA LYS A 162 10.14 32.85 -20.40
C LYS A 162 8.87 32.05 -20.70
N GLU A 163 7.76 32.37 -20.05
CA GLU A 163 6.45 31.76 -20.31
C GLU A 163 5.86 32.23 -21.65
N ILE A 164 6.03 33.50 -22.01
CA ILE A 164 5.70 34.04 -23.33
C ILE A 164 6.58 33.40 -24.41
N GLU A 165 7.91 33.41 -24.24
CA GLU A 165 8.84 32.77 -25.18
C GLU A 165 8.48 31.29 -25.41
N ASN A 166 8.06 30.58 -24.35
CA ASN A 166 7.60 29.20 -24.49
C ASN A 166 6.33 29.11 -25.34
N LEU A 167 5.32 29.96 -25.10
CA LEU A 167 4.07 29.99 -25.88
C LEU A 167 4.32 30.33 -27.35
N GLU A 168 5.27 31.22 -27.63
CA GLU A 168 5.65 31.61 -28.99
C GLU A 168 6.50 30.54 -29.69
N SER A 169 7.35 29.81 -28.95
CA SER A 169 8.16 28.70 -29.49
C SER A 169 7.36 27.43 -29.85
N MET A 170 6.06 27.39 -29.54
CA MET A 170 5.16 26.27 -29.85
C MET A 170 4.61 26.29 -31.28
N ASP A 171 5.01 27.24 -32.12
CA ASP A 171 4.51 27.38 -33.51
C ASP A 171 5.20 26.41 -34.50
N ASP A 172 6.44 25.96 -34.23
CA ASP A 172 7.18 25.08 -35.15
C ASP A 172 6.67 23.63 -35.10
N LYS A 173 5.65 23.34 -35.90
CA LYS A 173 5.16 21.97 -36.16
C LYS A 173 6.18 21.19 -36.99
N VAL A 174 6.74 20.13 -36.41
CA VAL A 174 7.76 19.28 -37.03
C VAL A 174 7.33 17.82 -37.10
N TRP A 175 7.89 17.10 -38.08
CA TRP A 175 7.64 15.68 -38.29
C TRP A 175 8.53 14.81 -37.41
N ASP A 176 7.94 14.21 -36.37
CA ASP A 176 8.67 13.26 -35.51
C ASP A 176 8.59 11.83 -36.06
N HIS A 177 9.70 11.10 -35.97
CA HIS A 177 9.83 9.73 -36.47
C HIS A 177 10.74 8.88 -35.58
N CYS A 178 10.61 7.57 -35.67
CA CYS A 178 11.50 6.64 -34.98
C CYS A 178 12.87 6.60 -35.68
N HIS A 179 13.94 6.93 -34.95
CA HIS A 179 15.30 6.88 -35.49
C HIS A 179 15.82 5.46 -35.77
N ILE A 180 15.15 4.43 -35.24
CA ILE A 180 15.48 3.01 -35.46
C ILE A 180 14.71 2.45 -36.66
N THR A 181 13.41 2.71 -36.77
CA THR A 181 12.59 2.08 -37.83
C THR A 181 12.29 3.00 -39.02
N GLY A 182 12.56 4.31 -38.88
CA GLY A 182 12.21 5.37 -39.83
C GLY A 182 10.72 5.75 -39.82
N LYS A 183 9.86 5.05 -39.06
CA LYS A 183 8.39 5.21 -39.09
C LYS A 183 7.94 6.53 -38.46
N TYR A 184 6.92 7.16 -39.05
CA TYR A 184 6.26 8.35 -38.48
C TYR A 184 5.61 8.05 -37.13
N ARG A 185 5.70 9.01 -36.21
CA ARG A 185 5.09 8.93 -34.87
C ARG A 185 3.97 9.95 -34.68
N GLY A 186 4.13 11.14 -35.26
CA GLY A 186 3.12 12.21 -35.18
C GLY A 186 3.71 13.59 -35.40
N SER A 187 2.83 14.59 -35.44
CA SER A 187 3.22 16.00 -35.48
C SER A 187 3.67 16.45 -34.09
N ALA A 188 4.84 17.06 -33.98
CA ALA A 188 5.41 17.49 -32.71
C ALA A 188 5.79 18.97 -32.71
N HIS A 189 5.79 19.62 -31.55
CA HIS A 189 6.52 20.89 -31.43
C HIS A 189 8.00 20.61 -31.61
N ASN A 190 8.74 21.49 -32.28
CA ASN A 190 10.20 21.35 -32.43
C ASN A 190 10.90 21.15 -31.08
N SER A 191 10.51 21.94 -30.07
CA SER A 191 11.03 21.83 -28.70
C SER A 191 10.65 20.52 -28.00
N CYS A 192 9.50 19.92 -28.29
CA CYS A 192 9.13 18.60 -27.78
C CYS A 192 9.89 17.48 -28.50
N ASN A 193 10.01 17.57 -29.83
CA ASN A 193 10.76 16.65 -30.67
C ASN A 193 12.23 16.54 -30.21
N LEU A 194 12.89 17.68 -29.98
CA LEU A 194 14.28 17.70 -29.51
C LEU A 194 14.49 17.00 -28.15
N LYS A 195 13.46 16.95 -27.30
CA LYS A 195 13.52 16.23 -26.00
C LYS A 195 13.48 14.71 -26.17
N LEU A 196 13.04 14.20 -27.32
CA LEU A 196 12.97 12.78 -27.64
C LEU A 196 14.19 12.27 -28.41
N ARG A 197 15.18 13.14 -28.66
CA ARG A 197 16.36 12.80 -29.44
C ARG A 197 17.14 11.66 -28.77
N ILE A 198 17.33 10.59 -29.53
CA ILE A 198 18.22 9.49 -29.17
C ILE A 198 19.66 9.95 -29.44
N GLU A 199 20.49 9.89 -28.39
CA GLU A 199 21.92 10.13 -28.49
C GLU A 199 22.65 8.82 -28.19
N ALA A 200 23.32 8.27 -29.20
CA ALA A 200 24.26 7.17 -28.99
C ALA A 200 25.27 7.56 -27.90
N TRP A 201 25.68 6.59 -27.09
CA TRP A 201 26.62 6.74 -25.98
C TRP A 201 26.11 7.52 -24.76
N LYS A 202 24.88 8.04 -24.80
CA LYS A 202 24.24 8.73 -23.66
C LYS A 202 22.90 8.13 -23.25
N THR A 203 22.22 7.45 -24.17
CA THR A 203 20.88 6.90 -23.94
C THR A 203 20.95 5.76 -22.91
N PRO A 204 20.20 5.83 -21.80
CA PRO A 204 20.22 4.77 -20.80
C PRO A 204 19.69 3.44 -21.37
N ILE A 205 20.39 2.34 -21.11
CA ILE A 205 20.00 0.98 -21.49
C ILE A 205 19.52 0.23 -20.23
N PRO A 206 18.23 -0.15 -20.15
CA PRO A 206 17.71 -0.95 -19.04
C PRO A 206 18.33 -2.34 -18.98
N VAL A 207 18.79 -2.76 -17.81
CA VAL A 207 19.19 -4.14 -17.49
C VAL A 207 18.24 -4.68 -16.43
N ILE A 208 17.47 -5.72 -16.74
CA ILE A 208 16.35 -6.17 -15.94
C ILE A 208 16.68 -7.52 -15.32
N PHE A 209 16.57 -7.58 -14.00
CA PHE A 209 16.61 -8.81 -13.21
C PHE A 209 15.30 -8.94 -12.44
N HIS A 210 14.93 -10.16 -12.06
CA HIS A 210 13.80 -10.39 -11.17
C HIS A 210 14.29 -10.58 -9.74
N ASN A 211 14.04 -9.58 -8.86
CA ASN A 211 14.60 -9.48 -7.49
C ASN A 211 16.05 -8.94 -7.40
N PHE A 212 16.44 -8.07 -8.34
CA PHE A 212 17.77 -7.42 -8.34
C PHE A 212 18.15 -6.85 -6.96
N ARG A 213 17.24 -6.06 -6.36
CA ARG A 213 17.50 -5.34 -5.08
C ARG A 213 17.71 -6.30 -3.91
N GLY A 214 17.14 -7.49 -3.96
CA GLY A 214 17.20 -8.48 -2.89
C GLY A 214 18.35 -9.48 -3.04
N TYR A 215 18.80 -9.71 -4.27
CA TYR A 215 19.74 -10.79 -4.59
C TYR A 215 20.83 -10.34 -5.58
N ASP A 216 20.53 -10.23 -6.88
CA ASP A 216 21.54 -10.08 -7.95
C ASP A 216 22.38 -8.82 -7.84
N SER A 217 21.85 -7.76 -7.24
CA SER A 217 22.62 -6.54 -7.00
C SER A 217 23.87 -6.80 -6.15
N HIS A 218 23.83 -7.77 -5.24
CA HIS A 218 24.99 -8.16 -4.44
C HIS A 218 26.06 -8.85 -5.30
N LEU A 219 25.64 -9.75 -6.20
CA LEU A 219 26.52 -10.46 -7.14
C LEU A 219 27.13 -9.49 -8.17
N VAL A 220 26.32 -8.60 -8.76
CA VAL A 220 26.81 -7.57 -9.67
C VAL A 220 27.81 -6.65 -8.97
N CYS A 221 27.58 -6.25 -7.71
CA CYS A 221 28.50 -5.39 -6.97
C CYS A 221 29.90 -5.99 -6.78
N GLU A 222 30.02 -7.32 -6.72
CA GLU A 222 31.30 -8.02 -6.57
C GLU A 222 32.28 -7.65 -7.71
N SER A 223 31.74 -7.54 -8.92
CA SER A 223 32.52 -7.45 -10.15
C SER A 223 32.28 -6.18 -10.97
N VAL A 224 31.28 -5.35 -10.64
CA VAL A 224 30.98 -4.08 -11.34
C VAL A 224 32.18 -3.13 -11.40
N ARG A 225 33.11 -3.27 -10.45
CA ARG A 225 34.41 -2.58 -10.43
C ARG A 225 35.29 -2.81 -11.66
N GLN A 226 35.12 -3.95 -12.35
CA GLN A 226 35.86 -4.32 -13.55
C GLN A 226 35.23 -3.70 -14.80
N SER A 227 34.05 -3.10 -14.67
CA SER A 227 33.42 -2.41 -15.78
C SER A 227 34.30 -1.26 -16.25
N VAL A 228 34.40 -1.08 -17.56
CA VAL A 228 35.05 0.10 -18.16
C VAL A 228 34.37 1.40 -17.72
N ASN A 229 33.09 1.32 -17.33
CA ASN A 229 32.26 2.41 -16.86
C ASN A 229 32.19 2.53 -15.33
N ALA A 230 33.03 1.80 -14.58
CA ALA A 230 33.00 1.77 -13.10
C ALA A 230 33.23 3.15 -12.44
N HIS A 231 33.83 4.11 -13.15
CA HIS A 231 33.99 5.48 -12.65
C HIS A 231 32.67 6.29 -12.64
N GLN A 232 31.59 5.77 -13.21
CA GLN A 232 30.26 6.40 -13.27
C GLN A 232 29.19 5.66 -12.48
N ILE A 233 29.55 4.89 -11.44
CA ILE A 233 28.57 4.18 -10.63
C ILE A 233 27.72 5.15 -9.81
N ARG A 234 26.40 5.04 -9.93
CA ARG A 234 25.42 5.76 -9.10
C ARG A 234 24.38 4.79 -8.59
N VAL A 235 24.08 4.85 -7.30
CA VAL A 235 23.06 4.00 -6.67
C VAL A 235 21.96 4.83 -6.04
N VAL A 236 20.74 4.31 -6.07
CA VAL A 236 19.64 4.77 -5.21
C VAL A 236 19.53 3.80 -4.06
N ALA A 237 20.19 4.13 -2.94
CA ALA A 237 20.33 3.24 -1.79
C ALA A 237 19.15 3.36 -0.81
N GLU A 238 18.69 2.22 -0.31
CA GLU A 238 17.81 2.14 0.86
C GLU A 238 18.59 1.87 2.13
N THR A 239 19.51 0.91 2.04
CA THR A 239 20.52 0.62 3.04
C THR A 239 21.88 0.73 2.38
N PHE A 240 22.94 0.59 3.17
CA PHE A 240 24.29 0.63 2.65
C PHE A 240 24.59 -0.46 1.61
N GLU A 241 23.84 -1.58 1.61
CA GLU A 241 24.08 -2.72 0.70
C GLU A 241 22.87 -3.04 -0.20
N ARG A 242 21.69 -2.47 0.05
CA ARG A 242 20.49 -2.69 -0.77
C ARG A 242 20.17 -1.47 -1.63
N TYR A 243 20.24 -1.67 -2.94
CA TYR A 243 20.04 -0.60 -3.93
C TYR A 243 18.74 -0.83 -4.71
N LYS A 244 17.85 0.18 -4.76
CA LYS A 244 16.64 0.14 -5.59
C LYS A 244 16.96 0.09 -7.08
N THR A 245 18.02 0.77 -7.47
CA THR A 245 18.56 0.77 -8.83
C THR A 245 20.04 1.14 -8.75
N MET A 246 20.79 0.62 -9.71
CA MET A 246 22.18 0.95 -9.94
C MET A 246 22.31 1.46 -11.38
N LYS A 247 23.09 2.51 -11.58
CA LYS A 247 23.48 3.00 -12.90
C LYS A 247 25.00 2.90 -13.04
N VAL A 248 25.46 2.29 -14.11
CA VAL A 248 26.88 2.10 -14.45
C VAL A 248 27.06 2.58 -15.89
N GLY A 249 27.59 3.80 -16.07
CA GLY A 249 27.60 4.42 -17.40
C GLY A 249 26.18 4.59 -17.96
N GLN A 250 25.89 3.97 -19.10
CA GLN A 250 24.56 3.95 -19.71
C GLN A 250 23.64 2.86 -19.12
N LEU A 251 24.20 1.80 -18.54
CA LEU A 251 23.45 0.66 -18.03
C LEU A 251 22.68 1.07 -16.78
N LYS A 252 21.37 0.82 -16.79
CA LYS A 252 20.48 1.10 -15.68
C LYS A 252 19.85 -0.21 -15.22
N TYR A 253 20.33 -0.74 -14.10
CA TYR A 253 19.83 -1.97 -13.50
C TYR A 253 18.48 -1.71 -12.82
N ILE A 254 17.49 -2.50 -13.21
CA ILE A 254 16.08 -2.41 -12.81
C ILE A 254 15.65 -3.76 -12.23
N ASP A 255 14.94 -3.68 -11.13
CA ASP A 255 14.31 -4.83 -10.48
C ASP A 255 12.86 -4.97 -10.98
N SER A 256 12.57 -5.99 -11.78
CA SER A 256 11.21 -6.23 -12.28
C SER A 256 10.20 -6.50 -11.17
N GLN A 257 10.65 -7.01 -10.01
CA GLN A 257 9.79 -7.28 -8.86
C GLN A 257 9.31 -5.99 -8.17
N GLN A 258 9.97 -4.85 -8.41
CA GLN A 258 9.46 -3.52 -7.99
C GLN A 258 8.27 -3.04 -8.84
N PHE A 259 7.95 -3.76 -9.91
CA PHE A 259 6.78 -3.54 -10.75
C PHE A 259 5.76 -4.65 -10.58
N MET A 260 6.23 -5.89 -10.58
CA MET A 260 5.44 -7.11 -10.60
C MET A 260 5.79 -7.96 -9.37
N ASN A 261 5.19 -7.62 -8.23
CA ASN A 261 5.58 -8.16 -6.92
C ASN A 261 5.02 -9.57 -6.66
N THR A 262 5.38 -10.53 -7.51
CA THR A 262 5.11 -11.96 -7.36
C THR A 262 6.29 -12.77 -7.93
N SER A 263 6.23 -14.09 -7.93
CA SER A 263 7.28 -14.94 -8.49
C SER A 263 7.22 -14.98 -10.01
N LEU A 264 8.38 -15.17 -10.67
CA LEU A 264 8.45 -15.41 -12.11
C LEU A 264 7.57 -16.61 -12.54
N ALA A 265 7.51 -17.68 -11.74
CA ALA A 265 6.63 -18.81 -12.01
C ALA A 265 5.16 -18.37 -12.18
N LYS A 266 4.66 -17.54 -11.25
CA LYS A 266 3.27 -17.06 -11.31
C LYS A 266 3.06 -16.09 -12.47
N LEU A 267 4.06 -15.27 -12.79
CA LEU A 267 3.99 -14.36 -13.94
C LEU A 267 3.94 -15.14 -15.27
N ALA A 268 4.79 -16.17 -15.41
CA ALA A 268 4.79 -17.04 -16.57
C ALA A 268 3.46 -17.80 -16.71
N GLU A 269 2.92 -18.33 -15.61
CA GLU A 269 1.60 -18.98 -15.58
C GLU A 269 0.49 -18.04 -16.08
N ASN A 270 0.49 -16.78 -15.62
CA ASN A 270 -0.51 -15.78 -16.02
C ASN A 270 -0.47 -15.42 -17.51
N LEU A 271 0.66 -15.63 -18.21
CA LEU A 271 0.74 -15.44 -19.67
C LEU A 271 0.11 -16.59 -20.47
N GLY A 272 -0.18 -17.73 -19.84
CA GLY A 272 -0.69 -18.90 -20.54
C GLY A 272 0.21 -19.32 -21.70
N THR A 273 -0.34 -19.50 -22.90
CA THR A 273 0.44 -19.91 -24.08
C THR A 273 1.09 -18.76 -24.85
N ASN A 274 0.85 -17.50 -24.45
CA ASN A 274 1.37 -16.30 -25.10
C ASN A 274 2.83 -16.01 -24.68
N LYS A 275 3.75 -16.83 -25.17
CA LYS A 275 5.19 -16.75 -24.88
C LYS A 275 6.04 -16.80 -26.16
N PRO A 276 5.84 -15.85 -27.10
CA PRO A 276 6.42 -15.95 -28.44
C PRO A 276 7.94 -15.98 -28.43
N ILE A 277 8.61 -15.26 -27.52
CA ILE A 277 10.07 -15.22 -27.49
C ILE A 277 10.62 -16.57 -27.04
N THR A 278 10.08 -17.13 -25.96
CA THR A 278 10.44 -18.47 -25.49
C THR A 278 10.16 -19.52 -26.56
N LYS A 279 8.95 -19.50 -27.17
CA LYS A 279 8.56 -20.49 -28.17
C LYS A 279 9.45 -20.43 -29.42
N ASN A 280 9.68 -19.25 -29.97
CA ASN A 280 10.49 -19.09 -31.18
C ASN A 280 11.93 -19.54 -30.92
N HIS A 281 12.51 -19.20 -29.78
CA HIS A 281 13.89 -19.60 -29.46
C HIS A 281 14.10 -21.12 -29.57
N PHE A 282 13.21 -21.92 -28.96
CA PHE A 282 13.37 -23.37 -28.99
C PHE A 282 12.94 -23.98 -30.33
N LYS A 283 11.99 -23.38 -31.05
CA LYS A 283 11.67 -23.79 -32.43
C LYS A 283 12.84 -23.58 -33.38
N ASP A 284 13.55 -22.46 -33.25
CA ASP A 284 14.73 -22.13 -34.06
C ASP A 284 15.89 -23.10 -33.79
N LEU A 285 15.92 -23.72 -32.60
CA LEU A 285 16.85 -24.81 -32.26
C LEU A 285 16.40 -26.19 -32.77
N GLY A 286 15.24 -26.29 -33.42
CA GLY A 286 14.71 -27.52 -34.01
C GLY A 286 13.86 -28.38 -33.06
N TYR A 287 13.46 -27.88 -31.89
CA TYR A 287 12.58 -28.61 -30.97
C TYR A 287 11.12 -28.65 -31.46
N THR A 288 10.43 -29.76 -31.19
CA THR A 288 9.02 -29.96 -31.58
C THR A 288 8.07 -29.10 -30.73
N ASP A 289 6.82 -28.96 -31.17
CA ASP A 289 5.79 -28.24 -30.40
C ASP A 289 5.55 -28.86 -29.01
N GLU A 290 5.69 -30.19 -28.87
CA GLU A 290 5.57 -30.91 -27.60
C GLU A 290 6.69 -30.52 -26.61
N HIS A 291 7.94 -30.40 -27.10
CA HIS A 291 9.05 -29.89 -26.31
C HIS A 291 8.81 -28.44 -25.89
N VAL A 292 8.35 -27.61 -26.83
CA VAL A 292 8.10 -26.19 -26.60
C VAL A 292 7.00 -25.98 -25.56
N ASP A 293 5.94 -26.79 -25.57
CA ASP A 293 4.88 -26.71 -24.57
C ASP A 293 5.38 -27.09 -23.17
N LEU A 294 6.36 -28.00 -23.07
CA LEU A 294 6.98 -28.42 -21.81
C LEU A 294 7.69 -27.25 -21.11
N ILE A 295 8.28 -26.31 -21.85
CA ILE A 295 9.07 -25.18 -21.34
C ILE A 295 8.27 -23.86 -21.29
N THR A 296 6.95 -23.93 -21.17
CA THR A 296 6.11 -22.72 -20.99
C THR A 296 5.90 -22.33 -19.53
N ARG A 297 6.45 -23.09 -18.57
CA ARG A 297 6.42 -22.79 -17.13
C ARG A 297 7.85 -22.73 -16.56
N LYS A 298 8.03 -22.10 -15.40
CA LYS A 298 9.32 -22.09 -14.70
C LYS A 298 9.75 -23.53 -14.36
N GLY A 299 11.02 -23.85 -14.56
CA GLY A 299 11.58 -25.17 -14.26
C GLY A 299 11.66 -25.47 -12.76
N VAL A 300 11.93 -26.73 -12.43
CA VAL A 300 12.11 -27.23 -11.05
C VAL A 300 13.60 -27.45 -10.83
N TYR A 301 14.18 -26.89 -9.76
CA TYR A 301 15.64 -26.83 -9.60
C TYR A 301 16.10 -27.21 -8.18
N PRO A 302 17.14 -28.05 -8.01
CA PRO A 302 17.59 -28.53 -6.71
C PRO A 302 18.58 -27.54 -6.05
N TYR A 303 18.10 -26.35 -5.65
CA TYR A 303 18.94 -25.24 -5.17
C TYR A 303 19.90 -25.58 -4.03
N ASP A 304 19.48 -26.43 -3.08
CA ASP A 304 20.30 -26.78 -1.90
C ASP A 304 21.31 -27.90 -2.21
N TYR A 305 21.12 -28.62 -3.31
CA TYR A 305 22.00 -29.70 -3.79
C TYR A 305 23.21 -29.17 -4.58
N ILE A 306 23.01 -28.08 -5.33
CA ILE A 306 24.07 -27.43 -6.12
C ILE A 306 24.98 -26.65 -5.17
N ASP A 307 25.91 -27.35 -4.55
CA ASP A 307 26.85 -26.83 -3.56
C ASP A 307 28.28 -26.62 -4.12
N SER A 308 28.53 -27.10 -5.33
CA SER A 308 29.83 -27.08 -6.01
C SER A 308 29.68 -27.29 -7.51
N HIS A 309 30.68 -26.86 -8.29
CA HIS A 309 30.70 -27.04 -9.75
C HIS A 309 30.79 -28.51 -10.18
N ASP A 310 31.35 -29.38 -9.34
CA ASP A 310 31.46 -30.82 -9.63
C ASP A 310 30.08 -31.46 -9.81
N ARG A 311 29.04 -30.92 -9.16
CA ARG A 311 27.64 -31.36 -9.34
C ARG A 311 27.18 -31.30 -10.78
N PHE A 312 27.67 -30.34 -11.57
CA PHE A 312 27.29 -30.21 -12.98
C PHE A 312 27.80 -31.35 -13.86
N LEU A 313 28.79 -32.13 -13.39
CA LEU A 313 29.33 -33.28 -14.10
C LEU A 313 28.52 -34.56 -13.86
N GLU A 314 27.62 -34.56 -12.87
CA GLU A 314 26.79 -35.72 -12.55
C GLU A 314 25.84 -36.05 -13.70
N THR A 315 25.77 -37.33 -14.06
CA THR A 315 25.06 -37.83 -15.24
C THR A 315 23.62 -38.25 -14.96
N GLU A 316 23.13 -38.03 -13.74
CA GLU A 316 21.79 -38.40 -13.29
C GLU A 316 21.15 -37.24 -12.52
N LEU A 317 19.82 -37.18 -12.48
CA LEU A 317 19.11 -36.25 -11.61
C LEU A 317 19.24 -36.67 -10.14
N PRO A 318 19.42 -35.73 -9.20
CA PRO A 318 19.44 -36.05 -7.78
C PRO A 318 18.08 -36.56 -7.30
N PRO A 319 18.03 -37.36 -6.22
CA PRO A 319 16.79 -37.95 -5.74
C PRO A 319 15.77 -36.89 -5.25
N PHE A 320 14.49 -37.27 -5.22
CA PHE A 320 13.35 -36.40 -4.86
C PHE A 320 13.57 -35.50 -3.62
N HIS A 321 14.14 -36.04 -2.55
CA HIS A 321 14.31 -35.29 -1.29
C HIS A 321 15.39 -34.19 -1.38
N GLU A 322 16.33 -34.28 -2.32
CA GLU A 322 17.37 -33.27 -2.56
C GLU A 322 16.85 -32.07 -3.37
N PHE A 323 15.66 -32.17 -3.95
CA PHE A 323 14.96 -31.02 -4.54
C PHE A 323 14.25 -30.15 -3.49
N HIS A 324 14.17 -30.59 -2.24
CA HIS A 324 13.65 -29.76 -1.16
C HIS A 324 14.62 -28.62 -0.86
N SER A 325 14.11 -27.39 -0.73
CA SER A 325 14.94 -26.23 -0.38
C SER A 325 14.63 -25.74 1.02
N THR A 326 15.66 -25.37 1.75
CA THR A 326 15.55 -24.75 3.08
C THR A 326 14.68 -23.49 3.03
N LEU A 327 14.80 -22.70 1.95
CA LEU A 327 14.05 -21.44 1.78
C LEU A 327 12.61 -21.64 1.31
N LYS A 328 12.40 -22.47 0.28
CA LYS A 328 11.07 -22.64 -0.38
C LYS A 328 10.25 -23.80 0.20
N GLY A 329 10.88 -24.74 0.92
CA GLY A 329 10.23 -25.92 1.49
C GLY A 329 10.29 -27.14 0.58
N LYS A 330 9.34 -28.06 0.79
CA LYS A 330 9.22 -29.30 0.02
C LYS A 330 8.60 -29.04 -1.35
N ILE A 331 9.03 -29.81 -2.35
CA ILE A 331 8.39 -29.88 -3.67
C ILE A 331 7.33 -30.98 -3.69
N THR A 332 6.42 -30.97 -4.67
CA THR A 332 5.47 -32.07 -4.89
C THR A 332 6.09 -33.19 -5.73
N GLN A 333 5.49 -34.38 -5.67
CA GLN A 333 5.90 -35.49 -6.54
C GLN A 333 5.75 -35.13 -8.03
N GLU A 334 4.67 -34.42 -8.38
CA GLU A 334 4.41 -33.92 -9.73
C GLU A 334 5.53 -32.97 -10.23
N ASP A 335 6.08 -32.12 -9.36
CA ASP A 335 7.20 -31.23 -9.72
C ASP A 335 8.47 -32.02 -10.05
N TYR A 336 8.73 -33.12 -9.34
CA TYR A 336 9.88 -33.96 -9.60
C TYR A 336 9.73 -34.79 -10.87
N GLU A 337 8.55 -35.37 -11.10
CA GLU A 337 8.21 -36.06 -12.34
C GLU A 337 8.33 -35.13 -13.55
N TYR A 338 7.93 -33.87 -13.39
CA TYR A 338 8.14 -32.84 -14.40
C TYR A 338 9.63 -32.57 -14.67
N ALA A 339 10.48 -32.49 -13.63
CA ALA A 339 11.93 -32.36 -13.79
C ALA A 339 12.53 -33.54 -14.57
N GLN A 340 12.11 -34.77 -14.23
CA GLN A 340 12.53 -35.99 -14.95
C GLN A 340 12.09 -35.96 -16.41
N LYS A 341 10.86 -35.51 -16.68
CA LYS A 341 10.38 -35.35 -18.06
C LYS A 341 11.23 -34.36 -18.85
N VAL A 342 11.52 -33.18 -18.29
CA VAL A 342 12.39 -32.18 -18.94
C VAL A 342 13.78 -32.76 -19.21
N TRP A 343 14.38 -33.45 -18.24
CA TRP A 343 15.67 -34.09 -18.42
C TRP A 343 15.69 -35.06 -19.61
N ASN A 344 14.68 -35.94 -19.70
CA ASN A 344 14.60 -36.97 -20.72
C ASN A 344 14.30 -36.40 -22.12
N GLU A 345 13.28 -35.55 -22.24
CA GLU A 345 12.84 -35.00 -23.53
C GLU A 345 13.91 -34.09 -24.15
N PHE A 346 14.63 -33.33 -23.33
CA PHE A 346 15.73 -32.48 -23.81
C PHE A 346 17.06 -33.25 -23.95
N GLY A 347 17.09 -34.54 -23.65
CA GLY A 347 18.27 -35.40 -23.82
C GLY A 347 19.46 -34.96 -22.96
N CYS A 348 19.21 -34.47 -21.74
CA CYS A 348 20.24 -33.98 -20.83
C CYS A 348 21.21 -35.11 -20.46
N LYS A 349 22.51 -34.90 -20.68
CA LYS A 349 23.56 -35.88 -20.36
C LYS A 349 24.13 -35.71 -18.97
N ASN A 350 24.00 -34.53 -18.40
CA ASN A 350 24.49 -34.18 -17.08
C ASN A 350 23.69 -33.02 -16.47
N LEU A 351 23.88 -32.80 -15.17
CA LEU A 351 23.19 -31.75 -14.42
C LEU A 351 23.55 -30.34 -14.88
N GLY A 352 24.72 -30.16 -15.51
CA GLY A 352 25.10 -28.93 -16.19
C GLY A 352 24.18 -28.58 -17.36
N GLU A 353 23.89 -29.52 -18.25
CA GLU A 353 22.96 -29.29 -19.38
C GLU A 353 21.53 -28.98 -18.90
N TYR A 354 21.07 -29.69 -17.86
CA TYR A 354 19.78 -29.41 -17.22
C TYR A 354 19.74 -28.00 -16.61
N HIS A 355 20.81 -27.60 -15.92
CA HIS A 355 20.98 -26.25 -15.39
C HIS A 355 20.97 -25.18 -16.50
N ASP A 356 21.62 -25.44 -17.62
CA ASP A 356 21.69 -24.47 -18.72
C ASP A 356 20.31 -24.22 -19.33
N ILE A 357 19.49 -25.27 -19.48
CA ILE A 357 18.09 -25.15 -19.91
C ILE A 357 17.29 -24.36 -18.88
N TYR A 358 17.43 -24.69 -17.60
CA TYR A 358 16.75 -24.01 -16.50
C TYR A 358 17.01 -22.49 -16.50
N LEU A 359 18.28 -22.09 -16.57
CA LEU A 359 18.67 -20.69 -16.49
C LEU A 359 18.30 -19.90 -17.75
N LYS A 360 18.45 -20.50 -18.94
CA LYS A 360 17.96 -19.89 -20.20
C LYS A 360 16.46 -19.65 -20.14
N LEU A 361 15.72 -20.63 -19.62
CA LEU A 361 14.27 -20.56 -19.53
C LEU A 361 13.83 -19.41 -18.62
N ASP A 362 14.51 -19.19 -17.50
CA ASP A 362 14.20 -18.07 -16.62
C ASP A 362 14.36 -16.69 -17.30
N VAL A 363 15.43 -16.50 -18.07
CA VAL A 363 15.65 -15.26 -18.85
C VAL A 363 14.61 -15.10 -19.96
N LEU A 364 14.29 -16.17 -20.69
CA LEU A 364 13.31 -16.13 -21.79
C LEU A 364 11.89 -15.85 -21.27
N LEU A 365 11.47 -16.53 -20.19
CA LEU A 365 10.17 -16.29 -19.55
C LEU A 365 10.08 -14.87 -19.01
N LEU A 366 11.13 -14.35 -18.37
CA LEU A 366 11.15 -12.98 -17.89
C LEU A 366 11.08 -11.98 -19.06
N THR A 367 11.63 -12.33 -20.23
CA THR A 367 11.54 -11.52 -21.45
C THR A 367 10.13 -11.43 -21.99
N ASP A 368 9.42 -12.55 -22.08
CA ASP A 368 8.00 -12.56 -22.48
C ASP A 368 7.14 -11.77 -21.47
N VAL A 369 7.35 -12.00 -20.17
CA VAL A 369 6.65 -11.29 -19.08
C VAL A 369 6.89 -9.78 -19.14
N TRP A 370 8.14 -9.35 -19.27
CA TRP A 370 8.45 -7.92 -19.32
C TRP A 370 7.90 -7.27 -20.59
N THR A 371 7.96 -7.97 -21.73
CA THR A 371 7.41 -7.48 -23.01
C THR A 371 5.92 -7.27 -22.92
N GLU A 372 5.18 -8.24 -22.37
CA GLU A 372 3.73 -8.12 -22.21
C GLU A 372 3.37 -7.03 -21.19
N PHE A 373 4.10 -6.96 -20.08
CA PHE A 373 3.91 -5.88 -19.10
C PHE A 373 4.11 -4.48 -19.72
N ARG A 374 5.12 -4.32 -20.58
CA ARG A 374 5.36 -3.08 -21.32
C ARG A 374 4.17 -2.73 -22.22
N LYS A 375 3.61 -3.70 -22.97
CA LYS A 375 2.43 -3.47 -23.82
C LYS A 375 1.24 -2.99 -22.99
N VAL A 376 0.92 -3.69 -21.90
CA VAL A 376 -0.16 -3.30 -20.97
C VAL A 376 0.05 -1.89 -20.43
N SER A 377 1.27 -1.54 -20.03
CA SER A 377 1.59 -0.19 -19.54
C SER A 377 1.47 0.86 -20.65
N MET A 378 1.86 0.54 -21.88
CA MET A 378 1.74 1.45 -23.01
C MET A 378 0.28 1.67 -23.43
N GLU A 379 -0.55 0.63 -23.40
CA GLU A 379 -1.99 0.73 -23.69
C GLU A 379 -2.74 1.50 -22.59
N SER A 380 -2.42 1.21 -21.32
CA SER A 380 -3.14 1.79 -20.19
C SER A 380 -2.66 3.19 -19.80
N ASP A 381 -1.35 3.44 -19.84
CA ASP A 381 -0.71 4.66 -19.32
C ASP A 381 -0.01 5.48 -20.40
N ARG A 382 0.24 4.87 -21.58
CA ARG A 382 1.12 5.41 -22.63
C ARG A 382 2.48 5.82 -22.05
N LEU A 383 3.03 4.98 -21.18
CA LEU A 383 4.33 5.15 -20.52
C LEU A 383 5.05 3.80 -20.49
N ASP A 384 6.32 3.79 -20.91
CA ASP A 384 7.12 2.56 -20.88
C ASP A 384 7.74 2.37 -19.49
N PRO A 385 7.46 1.25 -18.79
CA PRO A 385 7.99 0.97 -17.46
C PRO A 385 9.52 0.91 -17.42
N SER A 386 10.19 0.64 -18.54
CA SER A 386 11.65 0.52 -18.64
C SER A 386 12.39 1.84 -18.33
N HIS A 387 11.70 2.98 -18.45
CA HIS A 387 12.25 4.28 -18.05
C HIS A 387 12.18 4.55 -16.54
N TYR A 388 11.40 3.77 -15.81
CA TYR A 388 11.15 3.94 -14.38
C TYR A 388 12.05 3.01 -13.54
N THR A 389 12.06 3.23 -12.23
CA THR A 389 12.78 2.34 -11.29
C THR A 389 11.85 1.42 -10.53
N SER A 390 10.54 1.72 -10.52
CA SER A 390 9.52 0.97 -9.82
C SER A 390 8.11 1.39 -10.26
N LEU A 391 7.12 0.54 -9.99
CA LEU A 391 5.72 0.85 -10.28
C LEU A 391 5.21 2.10 -9.55
N PRO A 392 5.62 2.41 -8.30
CA PRO A 392 5.23 3.68 -7.69
C PRO A 392 5.71 4.94 -8.41
N ALA A 393 6.83 4.87 -9.14
CA ALA A 393 7.27 6.00 -9.97
C ALA A 393 6.42 6.10 -11.26
N LEU A 394 6.14 4.97 -11.89
CA LEU A 394 5.27 4.89 -13.07
C LEU A 394 3.84 5.35 -12.76
N SER A 395 3.25 4.84 -11.67
CA SER A 395 1.87 5.15 -11.26
C SER A 395 1.68 6.63 -10.95
N TRP A 396 2.68 7.27 -10.34
CA TRP A 396 2.62 8.70 -10.04
C TRP A 396 2.61 9.55 -11.32
N ASP A 397 3.46 9.22 -12.29
CA ASP A 397 3.50 9.91 -13.57
C ASP A 397 2.24 9.62 -14.41
N SER A 398 1.75 8.37 -14.40
CA SER A 398 0.47 7.99 -15.03
C SER A 398 -0.68 8.80 -14.45
N MET A 399 -0.79 8.90 -13.13
CA MET A 399 -1.81 9.69 -12.44
C MET A 399 -1.73 11.18 -12.84
N LEU A 400 -0.55 11.79 -12.79
CA LEU A 400 -0.39 13.21 -13.16
C LEU A 400 -0.76 13.46 -14.62
N LYS A 401 -0.43 12.52 -15.51
CA LYS A 401 -0.75 12.60 -16.94
C LYS A 401 -2.24 12.45 -17.20
N MET A 402 -2.88 11.46 -16.57
CA MET A 402 -4.29 11.15 -16.77
C MET A 402 -5.20 12.25 -16.22
N THR A 403 -4.85 12.80 -15.05
CA THR A 403 -5.66 13.83 -14.38
C THR A 403 -5.34 15.25 -14.87
N GLY A 404 -4.15 15.50 -15.43
CA GLY A 404 -3.67 16.83 -15.80
C GLY A 404 -3.51 17.78 -14.60
N VAL A 405 -3.55 17.27 -13.37
CA VAL A 405 -3.56 18.08 -12.15
C VAL A 405 -2.24 18.83 -11.95
N LYS A 406 -2.34 20.07 -11.48
CA LYS A 406 -1.20 20.90 -11.05
C LYS A 406 -1.23 21.07 -9.54
N ILE A 407 -0.45 20.26 -8.83
CA ILE A 407 -0.40 20.24 -7.36
C ILE A 407 0.65 21.25 -6.87
N GLU A 408 0.23 22.25 -6.11
CA GLU A 408 1.16 23.16 -5.42
C GLU A 408 1.86 22.44 -4.26
N LEU A 409 3.13 22.77 -4.02
CA LEU A 409 3.89 22.26 -2.88
C LEU A 409 4.14 23.41 -1.90
N PHE A 410 4.28 23.09 -0.62
CA PHE A 410 4.60 24.09 0.39
C PHE A 410 5.92 24.80 0.08
N THR A 411 5.89 26.12 0.17
CA THR A 411 7.07 27.01 0.17
C THR A 411 7.42 27.50 1.57
N ASP A 412 6.49 27.36 2.53
CA ASP A 412 6.63 27.67 3.95
C ASP A 412 6.86 26.37 4.76
N MET A 413 7.92 26.35 5.56
CA MET A 413 8.29 25.22 6.42
C MET A 413 7.29 25.03 7.58
N ASP A 414 6.69 26.10 8.09
CA ASP A 414 5.74 26.04 9.20
C ASP A 414 4.46 25.32 8.77
N MET A 415 3.97 25.56 7.54
CA MET A 415 2.84 24.82 6.96
C MET A 415 3.17 23.33 6.81
N HIS A 416 4.38 23.01 6.37
CA HIS A 416 4.83 21.63 6.25
C HIS A 416 4.85 20.94 7.62
N ASP A 417 5.46 21.55 8.64
CA ASP A 417 5.54 20.97 9.99
C ASP A 417 4.17 20.87 10.68
N PHE A 418 3.27 21.82 10.42
CA PHE A 418 1.88 21.76 10.88
C PHE A 418 1.15 20.55 10.30
N ILE A 419 1.21 20.35 8.98
CA ILE A 419 0.58 19.19 8.33
C ILE A 419 1.28 17.87 8.68
N GLU A 420 2.60 17.87 8.89
CA GLU A 420 3.33 16.67 9.31
C GLU A 420 2.81 16.16 10.68
N LYS A 421 2.29 17.02 11.55
CA LYS A 421 1.61 16.62 12.80
C LYS A 421 0.24 15.98 12.58
N ALA A 422 -0.44 16.27 11.47
CA ALA A 422 -1.72 15.64 11.12
C ALA A 422 -1.54 14.18 10.65
N LYS A 423 -0.33 13.81 10.23
CA LYS A 423 -0.01 12.48 9.69
C LYS A 423 -0.09 11.39 10.76
N ARG A 424 -1.13 10.57 10.67
CA ARG A 424 -1.39 9.44 11.57
C ARG A 424 -1.83 8.23 10.75
N GLY A 425 -1.01 7.18 10.76
CA GLY A 425 -1.20 5.98 9.92
C GLY A 425 -2.47 5.17 10.25
N GLY A 426 -2.62 4.02 9.61
CA GLY A 426 -3.71 3.08 9.88
C GLY A 426 -3.70 2.58 11.33
N LEU A 427 -4.88 2.53 11.95
CA LEU A 427 -5.04 2.07 13.32
C LEU A 427 -5.04 0.54 13.36
N SER A 428 -4.32 -0.06 14.31
CA SER A 428 -4.37 -1.49 14.54
C SER A 428 -4.29 -1.79 16.03
N MET A 429 -5.23 -2.54 16.56
CA MET A 429 -5.32 -2.87 17.99
C MET A 429 -6.22 -4.09 18.26
N ALA A 430 -5.89 -4.82 19.32
CA ALA A 430 -6.84 -5.70 19.99
C ALA A 430 -7.63 -4.89 21.03
N VAL A 431 -8.94 -5.09 21.09
CA VAL A 431 -9.88 -4.36 21.95
C VAL A 431 -10.52 -5.30 22.95
N HIS A 432 -11.21 -6.34 22.48
CA HIS A 432 -11.61 -7.46 23.31
C HIS A 432 -10.88 -8.70 22.83
N ARG A 433 -10.12 -9.35 23.71
CA ARG A 433 -9.07 -10.27 23.27
C ARG A 433 -9.55 -11.68 22.93
N TYR A 434 -10.81 -12.00 23.24
CA TYR A 434 -11.42 -13.28 22.90
C TYR A 434 -12.91 -13.09 22.63
N PHE A 435 -13.43 -13.74 21.59
CA PHE A 435 -14.87 -13.92 21.40
C PHE A 435 -15.20 -15.38 21.21
N GLN A 436 -16.40 -15.74 21.67
CA GLN A 436 -17.08 -16.98 21.36
C GLN A 436 -18.50 -16.63 20.89
N ALA A 437 -18.89 -17.13 19.72
CA ALA A 437 -20.23 -16.94 19.17
C ALA A 437 -21.24 -17.89 19.84
N ASN A 438 -22.53 -17.57 19.72
CA ASN A 438 -23.63 -18.49 20.01
C ASN A 438 -24.55 -18.54 18.79
N ASN A 439 -24.25 -19.42 17.84
CA ASN A 439 -24.92 -19.47 16.54
C ASN A 439 -25.43 -20.89 16.21
N PRO A 440 -26.63 -21.07 15.63
CA PRO A 440 -27.16 -22.38 15.24
C PRO A 440 -26.22 -23.21 14.34
N LYS A 441 -25.40 -22.55 13.52
CA LYS A 441 -24.40 -23.22 12.67
C LYS A 441 -23.26 -23.89 13.46
N MET A 442 -23.21 -23.71 14.78
CA MET A 442 -22.22 -24.33 15.66
C MET A 442 -22.61 -25.75 16.12
N GLY A 443 -23.77 -26.27 15.69
CA GLY A 443 -24.21 -27.63 16.00
C GLY A 443 -24.43 -27.83 17.50
N GLU A 444 -23.88 -28.90 18.08
CA GLU A 444 -24.05 -29.29 19.49
C GLU A 444 -23.56 -28.23 20.50
N THR A 445 -22.69 -27.31 20.08
CA THR A 445 -22.19 -26.23 20.94
C THR A 445 -23.11 -25.00 21.01
N PHE A 446 -24.16 -24.97 20.18
CA PHE A 446 -25.17 -23.91 20.22
C PHE A 446 -26.07 -24.05 21.46
N ASN A 447 -26.27 -22.94 22.17
CA ASN A 447 -27.19 -22.88 23.30
C ASN A 447 -28.45 -22.08 22.91
N PRO A 448 -29.59 -22.74 22.69
CA PRO A 448 -30.84 -22.06 22.32
C PRO A 448 -31.41 -21.17 23.44
N SER A 449 -30.96 -21.32 24.68
CA SER A 449 -31.36 -20.48 25.82
C SER A 449 -30.59 -19.16 25.90
N LYS A 450 -29.52 -18.99 25.10
CA LYS A 450 -28.76 -17.74 25.00
C LYS A 450 -29.15 -17.00 23.70
N PRO A 451 -29.09 -15.67 23.66
CA PRO A 451 -29.30 -14.92 22.43
C PRO A 451 -28.37 -15.39 21.32
N THR A 452 -28.88 -15.40 20.08
CA THR A 452 -28.04 -15.65 18.91
C THR A 452 -27.02 -14.53 18.76
N SER A 453 -25.78 -14.91 18.53
CA SER A 453 -24.70 -13.96 18.31
C SER A 453 -23.72 -14.42 17.24
N TRP A 454 -23.09 -13.42 16.64
CA TRP A 454 -22.23 -13.56 15.48
C TRP A 454 -20.88 -12.91 15.76
N ILE A 455 -19.81 -13.51 15.24
CA ILE A 455 -18.52 -12.84 15.10
C ILE A 455 -18.37 -12.51 13.61
N SER A 456 -18.37 -11.21 13.30
CA SER A 456 -18.29 -10.72 11.93
C SER A 456 -16.89 -10.21 11.63
N TYR A 457 -16.37 -10.56 10.45
CA TYR A 457 -15.10 -10.05 9.96
C TYR A 457 -15.33 -9.28 8.65
N VAL A 458 -15.32 -7.96 8.74
CA VAL A 458 -15.57 -7.07 7.60
C VAL A 458 -14.33 -6.28 7.21
N ASP A 459 -14.17 -6.04 5.92
CA ASP A 459 -13.03 -5.31 5.33
C ASP A 459 -13.52 -4.25 4.33
N ALA A 460 -13.02 -3.02 4.49
CA ALA A 460 -13.34 -1.90 3.61
C ALA A 460 -12.55 -2.01 2.30
N THR A 461 -13.26 -2.21 1.21
CA THR A 461 -12.65 -2.42 -0.10
C THR A 461 -11.94 -1.17 -0.59
N ASN A 462 -10.60 -1.24 -0.73
CA ASN A 462 -9.76 -0.15 -1.22
C ASN A 462 -9.96 1.15 -0.41
N LEU A 463 -9.87 1.07 0.92
CA LEU A 463 -10.11 2.19 1.85
C LEU A 463 -9.32 3.47 1.47
N TYR A 464 -8.02 3.37 1.20
CA TYR A 464 -7.25 4.55 0.78
C TYR A 464 -7.67 5.03 -0.61
N GLY A 465 -8.12 4.14 -1.49
CA GLY A 465 -8.77 4.50 -2.75
C GLY A 465 -10.02 5.34 -2.53
N TRP A 466 -10.85 4.97 -1.56
CA TRP A 466 -12.01 5.77 -1.16
C TRP A 466 -11.56 7.15 -0.69
N GLY A 467 -10.59 7.23 0.23
CA GLY A 467 -10.05 8.51 0.69
C GLY A 467 -9.38 9.35 -0.42
N MET A 468 -8.88 8.70 -1.48
CA MET A 468 -8.33 9.34 -2.68
C MET A 468 -9.41 9.82 -3.66
N SER A 469 -10.63 9.30 -3.57
CA SER A 469 -11.78 9.74 -4.38
C SER A 469 -12.53 10.94 -3.79
N GLU A 470 -12.20 11.33 -2.56
CA GLU A 470 -12.77 12.50 -1.90
C GLU A 470 -12.17 13.82 -2.43
N TYR A 471 -12.72 14.95 -1.97
CA TYR A 471 -12.14 16.26 -2.24
C TYR A 471 -10.80 16.41 -1.52
N LEU A 472 -9.73 16.55 -2.31
CA LEU A 472 -8.35 16.59 -1.83
C LEU A 472 -7.70 17.94 -2.12
N PRO A 473 -6.76 18.39 -1.27
CA PRO A 473 -6.02 19.63 -1.49
C PRO A 473 -5.27 19.65 -2.83
N ILE A 474 -5.27 20.81 -3.50
CA ILE A 474 -4.52 21.07 -4.74
C ILE A 474 -3.48 22.17 -4.55
N GLY A 475 -3.83 23.26 -3.85
CA GLY A 475 -2.97 24.44 -3.69
C GLY A 475 -3.64 25.62 -3.00
N ASP A 476 -3.15 26.83 -3.23
CA ASP A 476 -3.57 28.08 -2.59
C ASP A 476 -3.52 28.00 -1.05
N TYR A 477 -2.44 27.43 -0.53
CA TYR A 477 -2.25 27.22 0.91
C TYR A 477 -2.09 28.56 1.62
N LYS A 478 -2.98 28.86 2.58
CA LYS A 478 -2.97 30.15 3.29
C LYS A 478 -3.23 29.95 4.78
N TRP A 479 -2.35 30.54 5.59
CA TRP A 479 -2.65 30.79 6.99
C TRP A 479 -3.77 31.82 7.07
N GLU A 480 -4.97 31.39 7.43
CA GLU A 480 -6.10 32.30 7.63
C GLU A 480 -5.93 33.05 8.96
N VAL A 481 -5.44 32.35 9.98
CA VAL A 481 -5.11 32.91 11.29
C VAL A 481 -3.98 32.13 11.94
N SER A 482 -3.03 32.87 12.52
CA SER A 482 -1.88 32.29 13.24
C SER A 482 -2.15 32.10 14.73
N ARG A 483 -1.33 31.27 15.35
CA ARG A 483 -1.33 31.06 16.80
C ARG A 483 -1.19 32.34 17.62
N LYS A 484 -0.35 33.26 17.16
CA LYS A 484 -0.16 34.56 17.82
C LYS A 484 -1.45 35.40 17.78
N TYR A 485 -2.22 35.31 16.70
CA TYR A 485 -3.46 36.07 16.54
C TYR A 485 -4.60 35.52 17.39
N LEU A 486 -4.79 34.19 17.44
CA LEU A 486 -5.91 33.58 18.17
C LEU A 486 -5.71 33.51 19.68
N LYS A 487 -4.47 33.61 20.16
CA LYS A 487 -4.17 33.56 21.60
C LYS A 487 -4.93 34.64 22.37
N GLY A 488 -5.78 34.22 23.32
CA GLY A 488 -6.58 35.13 24.15
C GLY A 488 -7.78 35.77 23.45
N ARG A 489 -8.20 35.27 22.27
CA ARG A 489 -9.33 35.80 21.49
C ARG A 489 -10.44 34.76 21.29
N PRO A 490 -11.24 34.45 22.32
CA PRO A 490 -12.24 33.38 22.27
C PRO A 490 -13.31 33.58 21.18
N ASP A 491 -13.73 34.81 20.90
CA ASP A 491 -14.71 35.09 19.84
C ASP A 491 -14.17 34.75 18.44
N ALA A 492 -12.90 35.08 18.19
CA ALA A 492 -12.23 34.74 16.94
C ALA A 492 -12.05 33.22 16.80
N GLN A 493 -11.69 32.53 17.89
CA GLN A 493 -11.60 31.08 17.92
C GLN A 493 -12.95 30.41 17.63
N LYS A 494 -14.03 30.90 18.26
CA LYS A 494 -15.39 30.42 18.03
C LYS A 494 -15.82 30.62 16.58
N LYS A 495 -15.56 31.80 15.99
CA LYS A 495 -15.86 32.08 14.58
C LYS A 495 -15.20 31.05 13.65
N TRP A 496 -13.92 30.74 13.84
CA TRP A 496 -13.22 29.78 13.00
C TRP A 496 -13.67 28.35 13.20
N LEU A 497 -14.00 27.97 14.44
CA LEU A 497 -14.63 26.69 14.72
C LEU A 497 -15.97 26.57 13.99
N ASP A 498 -16.84 27.59 14.06
CA ASP A 498 -18.13 27.60 13.38
C ASP A 498 -17.99 27.50 11.85
N ILE A 499 -17.00 28.17 11.26
CA ILE A 499 -16.68 28.04 9.83
C ILE A 499 -16.29 26.59 9.51
N ALA A 500 -15.37 26.00 10.27
CA ALA A 500 -14.94 24.61 10.05
C ALA A 500 -16.09 23.62 10.17
N LEU A 501 -16.97 23.81 11.15
CA LEU A 501 -18.13 22.93 11.37
C LEU A 501 -19.20 23.05 10.28
N ARG A 502 -19.32 24.20 9.60
CA ARG A 502 -20.29 24.42 8.51
C ARG A 502 -19.73 24.21 7.10
N THR A 503 -18.44 23.94 6.97
CA THR A 503 -17.80 23.73 5.67
C THR A 503 -18.29 22.41 5.06
N LYS A 504 -18.86 22.45 3.85
CA LYS A 504 -19.32 21.23 3.15
C LYS A 504 -18.14 20.46 2.56
N ALA A 505 -18.29 19.15 2.42
CA ALA A 505 -17.25 18.27 1.90
C ALA A 505 -16.79 18.63 0.47
N ASP A 506 -17.72 19.10 -0.37
CA ASP A 506 -17.54 19.50 -1.77
C ASP A 506 -17.21 21.00 -1.94
N SER A 507 -17.01 21.72 -0.84
CA SER A 507 -16.62 23.14 -0.90
C SER A 507 -15.29 23.29 -1.63
N ARG A 508 -15.14 24.37 -2.43
CA ARG A 508 -13.87 24.68 -3.10
C ARG A 508 -12.72 24.88 -2.11
N ARG A 509 -12.99 25.34 -0.88
CA ARG A 509 -11.99 25.55 0.17
C ARG A 509 -12.17 24.55 1.30
N GLY A 510 -11.07 23.90 1.69
CA GLY A 510 -10.96 23.04 2.87
C GLY A 510 -10.07 23.67 3.94
N LEU A 511 -10.08 23.07 5.14
CA LEU A 511 -9.38 23.59 6.32
C LEU A 511 -8.67 22.49 7.13
N TYR A 512 -7.48 22.82 7.62
CA TYR A 512 -6.82 22.14 8.75
C TYR A 512 -6.77 23.09 9.95
N LEU A 513 -7.07 22.56 11.14
CA LEU A 513 -7.07 23.33 12.37
C LEU A 513 -6.12 22.70 13.38
N GLY A 514 -5.37 23.54 14.09
CA GLY A 514 -4.69 23.13 15.32
C GLY A 514 -5.63 23.39 16.50
N VAL A 515 -5.95 22.36 17.29
CA VAL A 515 -6.92 22.49 18.39
C VAL A 515 -6.41 21.92 19.71
N ASN A 516 -6.88 22.47 20.83
CA ASN A 516 -6.92 21.78 22.11
C ASN A 516 -8.33 21.23 22.29
N SER A 517 -8.47 19.96 22.67
CA SER A 517 -9.79 19.33 22.80
C SER A 517 -9.80 18.16 23.78
N HIS A 518 -10.99 17.78 24.21
CA HIS A 518 -11.20 16.59 25.03
C HIS A 518 -12.56 15.96 24.77
N PHE A 519 -12.69 14.69 25.17
CA PHE A 519 -13.98 14.02 25.25
C PHE A 519 -14.46 14.08 26.71
N PRO A 520 -15.70 14.51 26.99
CA PRO A 520 -16.28 14.49 28.32
C PRO A 520 -16.41 13.07 28.88
N TYR A 521 -16.36 12.91 30.21
CA TYR A 521 -16.39 11.56 30.82
C TYR A 521 -17.66 10.75 30.47
N LYS A 522 -18.79 11.41 30.20
CA LYS A 522 -20.04 10.77 29.79
C LYS A 522 -19.95 10.00 28.46
N THR A 523 -19.02 10.39 27.57
CA THR A 523 -18.86 9.72 26.26
C THR A 523 -17.89 8.56 26.31
N HIS A 524 -17.13 8.40 27.40
CA HIS A 524 -16.04 7.43 27.47
C HIS A 524 -16.50 5.98 27.27
N ASP A 525 -17.64 5.61 27.84
CA ASP A 525 -18.17 4.24 27.74
C ASP A 525 -18.59 3.92 26.29
N TYR A 526 -19.28 4.86 25.64
CA TYR A 526 -19.67 4.76 24.23
C TYR A 526 -18.45 4.71 23.29
N LEU A 527 -17.43 5.52 23.57
CA LEU A 527 -16.21 5.62 22.77
C LEU A 527 -15.15 4.58 23.15
N SER A 528 -15.41 3.72 24.13
CA SER A 528 -14.39 2.84 24.73
C SER A 528 -13.76 1.90 23.70
N ASP A 529 -14.58 1.31 22.82
CA ASP A 529 -14.11 0.35 21.82
C ASP A 529 -13.10 0.99 20.85
N LEU A 530 -13.43 2.17 20.30
CA LEU A 530 -12.69 2.81 19.23
C LEU A 530 -12.54 4.34 19.45
N PRO A 531 -11.74 4.79 20.43
CA PRO A 531 -11.57 6.22 20.68
C PRO A 531 -11.13 7.02 19.43
N PRO A 532 -11.82 8.13 19.08
CA PRO A 532 -11.40 9.03 18.00
C PRO A 532 -10.12 9.81 18.33
N ALA A 533 -9.61 10.60 17.37
CA ALA A 533 -8.49 11.52 17.58
C ALA A 533 -7.24 10.86 18.21
N VAL A 534 -6.70 9.85 17.52
CA VAL A 534 -5.55 9.04 17.93
C VAL A 534 -4.24 9.84 17.93
N GLU A 535 -3.26 9.46 18.76
CA GLU A 535 -1.94 10.11 18.86
C GLU A 535 -0.79 9.11 18.85
N ASN A 536 0.39 9.54 18.37
CA ASN A 536 1.61 8.76 18.53
C ASN A 536 2.13 8.97 19.96
N ILE A 537 2.08 7.93 20.79
CA ILE A 537 2.45 7.97 22.20
C ILE A 537 3.48 6.88 22.46
N ALA A 538 4.54 7.25 23.17
CA ALA A 538 5.48 6.31 23.75
C ALA A 538 5.01 5.94 25.16
N VAL A 539 4.38 4.78 25.30
CA VAL A 539 3.81 4.30 26.57
C VAL A 539 4.95 3.94 27.53
N GLY A 540 4.96 4.52 28.74
CA GLY A 540 5.93 4.24 29.80
C GLY A 540 5.49 3.12 30.74
N LYS A 541 6.39 2.63 31.60
CA LYS A 541 6.08 1.59 32.60
C LYS A 541 4.94 2.03 33.54
N ASP A 542 4.86 3.32 33.87
CA ASP A 542 3.85 3.96 34.73
C ASP A 542 2.43 4.00 34.13
N TRP A 543 2.31 3.69 32.84
CA TRP A 543 1.02 3.59 32.14
C TRP A 543 0.52 2.15 32.04
N LEU A 544 1.35 1.15 32.37
CA LEU A 544 0.95 -0.25 32.29
C LEU A 544 -0.18 -0.55 33.28
N SER A 545 -1.12 -1.39 32.86
CA SER A 545 -2.04 -2.01 33.80
C SER A 545 -1.26 -3.01 34.67
N PRO A 546 -1.75 -3.35 35.87
CA PRO A 546 -1.11 -4.35 36.73
C PRO A 546 -0.86 -5.67 35.98
N TYR A 547 -1.85 -6.14 35.21
CA TYR A 547 -1.73 -7.32 34.37
C TYR A 547 -0.53 -7.26 33.41
N ASN A 548 -0.36 -6.15 32.69
CA ASN A 548 0.78 -5.98 31.79
C ASN A 548 2.11 -5.79 32.54
N ALA A 549 2.09 -5.16 33.71
CA ALA A 549 3.29 -4.99 34.53
C ALA A 549 3.80 -6.35 35.01
N GLU A 550 2.90 -7.19 35.53
CA GLU A 550 3.19 -8.59 35.91
C GLU A 550 3.78 -9.37 34.73
N LEU A 551 3.11 -9.34 33.56
CA LEU A 551 3.64 -10.01 32.36
C LEU A 551 5.04 -9.51 31.96
N VAL A 552 5.32 -8.22 32.08
CA VAL A 552 6.64 -7.66 31.75
C VAL A 552 7.71 -8.14 32.73
N GLU A 553 7.38 -8.25 34.01
CA GLU A 553 8.30 -8.79 35.02
C GLU A 553 8.53 -10.30 34.78
N ASP A 554 7.48 -11.09 34.56
CA ASP A 554 7.56 -12.54 34.40
C ASP A 554 8.20 -12.98 33.08
N ILE A 555 7.85 -12.33 31.95
CA ILE A 555 8.24 -12.76 30.60
C ILE A 555 9.52 -12.07 30.13
N ASP A 556 9.65 -10.77 30.41
CA ASP A 556 10.74 -9.94 29.90
C ASP A 556 11.76 -9.57 30.99
N GLU A 557 11.67 -10.19 32.19
CA GLU A 557 12.56 -9.94 33.34
C GLU A 557 12.62 -8.44 33.68
N GLY A 558 11.46 -7.78 33.62
CA GLY A 558 11.33 -6.34 33.86
C GLY A 558 11.88 -5.46 32.74
N ARG A 559 12.38 -6.00 31.62
CA ARG A 559 12.91 -5.21 30.50
C ARG A 559 11.78 -4.63 29.65
N PHE A 560 11.52 -3.33 29.82
CA PHE A 560 10.49 -2.62 29.06
C PHE A 560 11.07 -1.51 28.19
N ALA A 561 10.98 -1.67 26.87
CA ALA A 561 11.40 -0.65 25.91
C ALA A 561 10.24 0.30 25.57
N LYS A 562 10.36 1.55 26.01
CA LYS A 562 9.45 2.64 25.65
C LYS A 562 9.52 2.89 24.14
N THR A 563 8.44 2.59 23.44
CA THR A 563 8.34 2.69 21.97
C THR A 563 7.12 3.50 21.57
N GLU A 564 7.29 4.40 20.61
CA GLU A 564 6.21 5.22 20.06
C GLU A 564 5.24 4.36 19.23
N LYS A 565 3.94 4.46 19.53
CA LYS A 565 2.86 3.72 18.88
C LYS A 565 1.68 4.63 18.64
N LEU A 566 0.92 4.37 17.59
CA LEU A 566 -0.38 5.03 17.40
C LEU A 566 -1.39 4.43 18.39
N ILE A 567 -1.83 5.26 19.35
CA ILE A 567 -2.69 4.90 20.48
C ILE A 567 -4.03 5.64 20.38
N PRO A 568 -5.16 4.91 20.42
CA PRO A 568 -6.47 5.48 20.69
C PRO A 568 -6.69 5.60 22.21
N HIS A 569 -6.68 6.81 22.72
CA HIS A 569 -6.92 7.11 24.15
C HIS A 569 -8.06 8.11 24.32
N LEU A 570 -8.51 8.31 25.55
CA LEU A 570 -9.54 9.29 25.93
C LEU A 570 -8.98 10.48 26.71
N GLY A 571 -7.66 10.56 26.92
CA GLY A 571 -7.00 11.74 27.50
C GLY A 571 -7.14 13.02 26.64
N LYS A 572 -6.79 14.19 27.19
CA LYS A 572 -6.86 15.47 26.47
C LYS A 572 -5.91 15.51 25.28
N ARG A 573 -6.33 16.20 24.22
CA ARG A 573 -5.55 16.46 23.00
C ARG A 573 -4.99 17.87 23.11
N ASN A 574 -3.67 17.97 23.14
CA ASN A 574 -2.98 19.25 23.22
C ASN A 574 -2.32 19.53 21.87
N TYR A 575 -2.71 20.64 21.24
CA TYR A 575 -2.17 21.08 19.96
C TYR A 575 -2.29 20.00 18.86
N TYR A 576 -3.50 19.48 18.72
CA TYR A 576 -3.84 18.43 17.78
C TYR A 576 -4.22 19.03 16.42
N VAL A 577 -3.48 18.68 15.37
CA VAL A 577 -3.80 19.12 14.01
C VAL A 577 -4.80 18.16 13.37
N ILE A 578 -5.93 18.67 12.88
CA ILE A 578 -7.08 17.88 12.40
C ILE A 578 -7.68 18.46 11.12
N HIS A 579 -8.12 17.59 10.21
CA HIS A 579 -8.89 17.98 9.03
C HIS A 579 -10.33 18.35 9.43
N TYR A 580 -10.92 19.37 8.81
CA TYR A 580 -12.25 19.87 9.22
C TYR A 580 -13.34 18.79 9.23
N ARG A 581 -13.33 17.85 8.29
CA ARG A 581 -14.30 16.72 8.26
C ARG A 581 -14.14 15.74 9.42
N GLU A 582 -12.90 15.44 9.81
CA GLU A 582 -12.64 14.63 11.01
C GLU A 582 -13.16 15.39 12.24
N LEU A 583 -12.92 16.70 12.32
CA LEU A 583 -13.39 17.53 13.43
C LEU A 583 -14.91 17.57 13.52
N GLN A 584 -15.63 17.75 12.40
CA GLN A 584 -17.09 17.72 12.34
C GLN A 584 -17.65 16.44 12.95
N TYR A 585 -17.12 15.29 12.52
CA TYR A 585 -17.58 14.00 13.03
C TYR A 585 -17.18 13.77 14.49
N TYR A 586 -15.99 14.21 14.92
CA TYR A 586 -15.58 14.03 16.31
C TYR A 586 -16.40 14.90 17.26
N VAL A 587 -16.80 16.10 16.84
CA VAL A 587 -17.76 16.94 17.59
C VAL A 587 -19.13 16.26 17.64
N LYS A 588 -19.57 15.61 16.56
CA LYS A 588 -20.80 14.78 16.55
C LYS A 588 -20.76 13.67 17.61
N LEU A 589 -19.59 13.05 17.80
CA LEU A 589 -19.35 12.03 18.82
C LEU A 589 -19.14 12.61 20.24
N GLY A 590 -19.27 13.92 20.42
CA GLY A 590 -19.19 14.60 21.71
C GLY A 590 -17.80 15.16 22.07
N MET A 591 -16.89 15.35 21.10
CA MET A 591 -15.65 16.10 21.34
C MET A 591 -15.96 17.56 21.68
N ILE A 592 -15.37 18.07 22.75
CA ILE A 592 -15.35 19.50 23.08
C ILE A 592 -14.03 20.11 22.60
N VAL A 593 -14.12 21.12 21.75
CA VAL A 593 -12.97 21.96 21.36
C VAL A 593 -12.80 23.05 22.41
N ASP A 594 -11.71 22.95 23.16
CA ASP A 594 -11.33 23.90 24.21
C ASP A 594 -10.77 25.19 23.60
N GLU A 595 -9.93 25.04 22.56
CA GLU A 595 -9.24 26.16 21.92
C GLU A 595 -8.96 25.85 20.44
N VAL A 596 -9.20 26.82 19.56
CA VAL A 596 -8.63 26.82 18.20
C VAL A 596 -7.34 27.62 18.23
N THR A 597 -6.23 26.99 17.89
CA THR A 597 -4.90 27.59 17.96
C THR A 597 -4.49 28.24 16.64
N GLU A 598 -4.75 27.62 15.48
CA GLU A 598 -4.42 28.17 14.17
C GLU A 598 -5.22 27.46 13.06
N VAL A 599 -5.33 28.11 11.90
CA VAL A 599 -6.13 27.61 10.76
C VAL A 599 -5.37 27.77 9.46
N LEU A 600 -5.16 26.65 8.78
CA LEU A 600 -4.62 26.57 7.43
C LEU A 600 -5.75 26.23 6.46
N SER A 601 -5.88 27.03 5.41
CA SER A 601 -6.85 26.81 4.33
C SER A 601 -6.17 26.38 3.04
N PHE A 602 -6.93 25.73 2.16
CA PHE A 602 -6.46 25.26 0.87
C PHE A 602 -7.61 25.13 -0.14
N GLU A 603 -7.31 25.22 -1.43
CA GLU A 603 -8.23 24.79 -2.49
C GLU A 603 -8.23 23.26 -2.61
N GLN A 604 -9.42 22.68 -2.83
CA GLN A 604 -9.62 21.25 -2.98
C GLN A 604 -10.58 20.92 -4.12
N SER A 605 -10.42 19.73 -4.71
CA SER A 605 -11.38 19.12 -5.63
C SER A 605 -11.21 17.60 -5.64
N ASN A 606 -12.11 16.88 -6.31
CA ASN A 606 -12.07 15.41 -6.48
C ASN A 606 -11.16 14.95 -7.65
N TRP A 607 -10.07 15.66 -7.92
CA TRP A 607 -9.20 15.47 -9.11
C TRP A 607 -8.60 14.07 -9.25
N LEU A 608 -8.47 13.30 -8.15
CA LEU A 608 -7.89 11.96 -8.16
C LEU A 608 -8.95 10.84 -8.33
N ALA A 609 -10.23 11.15 -8.11
CA ALA A 609 -11.33 10.18 -8.21
C ALA A 609 -11.40 9.47 -9.57
N PRO A 610 -11.24 10.15 -10.74
CA PRO A 610 -11.26 9.48 -12.03
C PRO A 610 -10.16 8.41 -12.19
N TYR A 611 -8.98 8.64 -11.60
CA TYR A 611 -7.87 7.70 -11.69
C TYR A 611 -8.13 6.44 -10.86
N ILE A 612 -8.73 6.60 -9.68
CA ILE A 612 -9.15 5.49 -8.83
C ILE A 612 -10.26 4.69 -9.49
N ALA A 613 -11.25 5.36 -10.10
CA ALA A 613 -12.34 4.72 -10.83
C ALA A 613 -11.81 3.86 -11.98
N LEU A 614 -10.96 4.43 -12.85
CA LEU A 614 -10.37 3.71 -13.99
C LEU A 614 -9.59 2.46 -13.55
N ASN A 615 -8.71 2.58 -12.55
CA ASN A 615 -7.95 1.43 -12.07
C ASN A 615 -8.85 0.38 -11.39
N THR A 616 -9.94 0.80 -10.76
CA THR A 616 -10.90 -0.13 -10.13
C THR A 616 -11.68 -0.91 -11.19
N GLU A 617 -12.14 -0.24 -12.25
CA GLU A 617 -12.78 -0.86 -13.41
C GLU A 617 -11.87 -1.91 -14.05
N LYS A 618 -10.64 -1.51 -14.44
CA LYS A 618 -9.66 -2.42 -15.03
C LYS A 618 -9.28 -3.59 -14.12
N ARG A 619 -9.27 -3.37 -12.80
CA ARG A 619 -9.08 -4.44 -11.82
C ARG A 619 -10.24 -5.44 -11.83
N ASN A 620 -11.48 -4.95 -11.91
CA ASN A 620 -12.67 -5.82 -11.97
C ASN A 620 -12.72 -6.60 -13.29
N GLU A 621 -12.37 -5.98 -14.41
CA GLU A 621 -12.21 -6.66 -15.71
C GLU A 621 -11.16 -7.77 -15.62
N ALA A 622 -9.98 -7.47 -15.07
CA ALA A 622 -8.91 -8.45 -14.89
C ALA A 622 -9.34 -9.63 -14.00
N LYS A 623 -10.08 -9.37 -12.92
CA LYS A 623 -10.64 -10.42 -12.06
C LYS A 623 -11.64 -11.31 -12.81
N LYS A 624 -12.56 -10.71 -13.58
CA LYS A 624 -13.53 -11.45 -14.40
C LYS A 624 -12.83 -12.32 -15.45
N ALA A 625 -11.72 -11.86 -15.99
CA ALA A 625 -10.88 -12.61 -16.93
C ALA A 625 -9.94 -13.64 -16.25
N GLY A 626 -9.94 -13.76 -14.91
CA GLY A 626 -9.03 -14.67 -14.19
C GLY A 626 -7.56 -14.23 -14.17
N ASN A 627 -7.24 -13.00 -14.62
CA ASN A 627 -5.87 -12.50 -14.70
C ASN A 627 -5.43 -11.89 -13.36
N THR A 628 -4.85 -12.73 -12.51
CA THR A 628 -4.39 -12.33 -11.17
C THR A 628 -3.33 -11.24 -11.20
N PHE A 629 -2.42 -11.29 -12.17
CA PHE A 629 -1.36 -10.30 -12.36
C PHE A 629 -1.93 -8.90 -12.59
N LEU A 630 -2.83 -8.74 -13.57
CA LEU A 630 -3.42 -7.44 -13.89
C LEU A 630 -4.27 -6.90 -12.74
N SER A 631 -5.01 -7.78 -12.05
CA SER A 631 -5.77 -7.39 -10.86
C SER A 631 -4.86 -6.80 -9.77
N ASP A 632 -3.70 -7.42 -9.51
CA ASP A 632 -2.73 -6.94 -8.53
C ASP A 632 -1.98 -5.68 -9.00
N PHE A 633 -1.70 -5.57 -10.31
CA PHE A 633 -1.11 -4.37 -10.91
C PHE A 633 -1.98 -3.13 -10.67
N TYR A 634 -3.26 -3.17 -11.05
CA TYR A 634 -4.17 -2.04 -10.86
C TYR A 634 -4.43 -1.73 -9.38
N LYS A 635 -4.46 -2.75 -8.52
CA LYS A 635 -4.49 -2.57 -7.06
C LYS A 635 -3.27 -1.78 -6.58
N LEU A 636 -2.07 -2.16 -7.03
CA LEU A 636 -0.83 -1.54 -6.61
C LEU A 636 -0.67 -0.11 -7.16
N LYS A 637 -1.22 0.20 -8.34
CA LYS A 637 -1.26 1.56 -8.90
C LYS A 637 -1.97 2.56 -7.99
N ASN A 638 -3.12 2.17 -7.43
CA ASN A 638 -3.85 2.99 -6.46
C ASN A 638 -3.01 3.19 -5.19
N ASN A 639 -2.55 2.10 -4.57
CA ASN A 639 -1.76 2.14 -3.33
C ASN A 639 -0.46 2.95 -3.48
N ALA A 640 0.17 2.88 -4.65
CA ALA A 640 1.39 3.59 -4.97
C ALA A 640 1.24 5.12 -4.93
N CYS A 641 0.12 5.65 -5.43
CA CYS A 641 -0.11 7.10 -5.49
C CYS A 641 -0.18 7.67 -4.08
N TYR A 642 -0.96 7.05 -3.19
CA TYR A 642 -0.99 7.38 -1.78
C TYR A 642 0.42 7.32 -1.16
N GLY A 643 1.16 6.21 -1.36
CA GLY A 643 2.51 6.04 -0.82
C GLY A 643 3.50 7.15 -1.24
N LYS A 644 3.35 7.69 -2.45
CA LYS A 644 4.19 8.79 -2.97
C LYS A 644 3.93 10.13 -2.31
N THR A 645 2.69 10.42 -1.95
CA THR A 645 2.35 11.66 -1.19
C THR A 645 2.99 11.65 0.21
N MET A 646 3.24 10.47 0.78
CA MET A 646 3.71 10.27 2.16
C MET A 646 5.18 9.89 2.29
N GLU A 647 5.91 9.91 1.18
CA GLU A 647 7.29 9.49 1.08
C GLU A 647 8.22 10.39 1.92
N ASN A 648 8.91 9.80 2.91
CA ASN A 648 9.82 10.56 3.76
C ASN A 648 11.21 10.67 3.10
N VAL A 649 11.43 11.78 2.38
CA VAL A 649 12.69 12.09 1.69
C VAL A 649 13.87 12.28 2.64
N ARG A 650 13.64 12.55 3.93
CA ARG A 650 14.71 12.67 4.94
C ARG A 650 15.41 11.32 5.16
N LYS A 651 14.70 10.19 5.01
CA LYS A 651 15.23 8.83 5.23
C LYS A 651 16.12 8.26 4.12
N TYR A 652 16.13 8.83 2.91
CA TYR A 652 17.00 8.30 1.84
C TYR A 652 18.47 8.33 2.26
N GLN A 653 19.26 7.35 1.83
CA GLN A 653 20.69 7.32 2.13
C GLN A 653 21.49 7.92 0.95
N ASP A 654 22.55 8.67 1.25
CA ASP A 654 23.51 9.11 0.24
C ASP A 654 24.72 8.19 0.30
N VAL A 655 24.66 7.09 -0.47
CA VAL A 655 25.73 6.09 -0.57
C VAL A 655 26.46 6.29 -1.90
N LYS A 656 27.79 6.41 -1.84
CA LYS A 656 28.66 6.45 -3.03
C LYS A 656 29.43 5.14 -3.11
N LEU A 657 29.29 4.43 -4.22
CA LEU A 657 30.15 3.31 -4.56
C LEU A 657 31.31 3.84 -5.40
N MET A 658 32.53 3.54 -4.97
CA MET A 658 33.74 4.04 -5.58
C MET A 658 34.70 2.89 -5.82
N ARG A 659 35.27 2.85 -7.02
CA ARG A 659 36.41 1.97 -7.29
C ARG A 659 37.58 2.38 -6.39
N ASN A 660 38.39 1.42 -5.97
CA ASN A 660 39.58 1.61 -5.14
C ASN A 660 40.69 0.63 -5.57
N ILE A 661 41.29 0.84 -6.75
CA ILE A 661 42.34 -0.05 -7.30
C ILE A 661 43.69 0.65 -7.54
N ASN A 662 43.76 1.97 -7.41
CA ASN A 662 44.97 2.75 -7.63
C ASN A 662 44.96 4.02 -6.75
N GLU A 663 46.08 4.72 -6.70
CA GLU A 663 46.20 5.94 -5.89
C GLU A 663 45.19 7.04 -6.25
N ARG A 664 44.77 7.13 -7.53
CA ARG A 664 43.80 8.13 -7.97
C ARG A 664 42.43 7.87 -7.34
N ASP A 665 42.02 6.60 -7.35
CA ASP A 665 40.78 6.13 -6.75
C ASP A 665 40.81 6.34 -5.22
N GLU A 666 41.93 6.01 -4.58
CA GLU A 666 42.14 6.24 -3.15
C GLU A 666 42.05 7.74 -2.80
N ARG A 667 42.72 8.61 -3.57
CA ARG A 667 42.59 10.08 -3.40
C ARG A 667 41.14 10.53 -3.56
N ALA A 668 40.39 9.95 -4.50
CA ALA A 668 38.97 10.27 -4.68
C ALA A 668 38.15 9.88 -3.44
N PHE A 669 38.43 8.73 -2.82
CA PHE A 669 37.81 8.32 -1.56
C PHE A 669 38.23 9.23 -0.39
N LEU A 670 39.52 9.53 -0.24
CA LEU A 670 40.02 10.44 0.80
C LEU A 670 39.39 11.84 0.68
N ASN A 671 39.12 12.32 -0.54
CA ASN A 671 38.37 13.56 -0.75
C ASN A 671 36.93 13.48 -0.22
N LYS A 672 36.30 12.30 -0.21
CA LYS A 672 35.01 12.09 0.47
C LYS A 672 35.17 12.05 1.98
N VAL A 673 36.20 11.40 2.50
CA VAL A 673 36.49 11.34 3.95
C VAL A 673 36.69 12.74 4.53
N ARG A 674 37.37 13.64 3.79
CA ARG A 674 37.59 15.04 4.18
C ARG A 674 36.33 15.90 4.20
N SER A 675 35.22 15.44 3.61
CA SER A 675 33.96 16.18 3.64
C SER A 675 33.32 16.07 5.02
N PRO A 676 32.81 17.16 5.62
CA PRO A 676 32.11 17.12 6.91
C PRO A 676 30.83 16.28 6.89
N ARG A 677 30.34 15.94 5.68
CA ARG A 677 29.22 15.02 5.48
C ARG A 677 29.61 13.56 5.60
N PHE A 678 30.88 13.20 5.62
CA PHE A 678 31.26 11.79 5.70
C PHE A 678 30.80 11.19 7.02
N LYS A 679 30.12 10.04 6.97
CA LYS A 679 29.72 9.31 8.18
C LYS A 679 30.68 8.16 8.45
N TYR A 680 30.81 7.26 7.48
CA TYR A 680 31.74 6.15 7.52
C TYR A 680 31.96 5.60 6.11
N GLY A 681 33.05 4.87 5.95
CA GLY A 681 33.37 4.10 4.76
C GLY A 681 33.46 2.62 5.11
N ARG A 682 33.09 1.77 4.18
CA ARG A 682 33.22 0.32 4.33
C ARG A 682 33.79 -0.25 3.05
N GLN A 683 34.84 -1.03 3.19
CA GLN A 683 35.41 -1.79 2.09
C GLN A 683 34.41 -2.88 1.68
N LEU A 684 34.09 -2.95 0.39
CA LEU A 684 33.16 -3.90 -0.19
C LEU A 684 33.98 -4.82 -1.11
N GLY A 685 34.54 -5.87 -0.53
CA GLY A 685 35.58 -6.68 -1.18
C GLY A 685 36.89 -5.91 -1.40
N ASN A 686 37.83 -6.45 -2.17
CA ASN A 686 39.21 -5.97 -2.14
C ASN A 686 39.46 -4.60 -2.80
N THR A 687 38.49 -4.03 -3.51
CA THR A 687 38.75 -2.97 -4.51
C THR A 687 37.55 -2.05 -4.81
N LEU A 688 36.44 -2.24 -4.10
CA LEU A 688 35.32 -1.31 -4.10
C LEU A 688 35.19 -0.77 -2.68
N ILE A 689 34.91 0.52 -2.55
CA ILE A 689 34.65 1.15 -1.26
C ILE A 689 33.32 1.89 -1.33
N GLY A 690 32.45 1.59 -0.36
CA GLY A 690 31.25 2.35 -0.13
C GLY A 690 31.54 3.51 0.82
N ALA A 691 31.09 4.71 0.49
CA ALA A 691 31.11 5.87 1.37
C ALA A 691 29.69 6.29 1.72
N HIS A 692 29.33 6.26 3.00
CA HIS A 692 28.06 6.79 3.49
C HIS A 692 28.23 8.27 3.81
N MET A 693 27.48 9.10 3.10
CA MET A 693 27.45 10.54 3.27
C MET A 693 26.17 10.99 3.99
N GLY A 694 26.27 12.04 4.77
CA GLY A 694 25.17 12.89 5.23
C GLY A 694 24.68 13.78 4.09
N LYS A 695 23.41 14.20 4.20
CA LYS A 695 22.81 15.13 3.25
C LYS A 695 23.15 16.56 3.67
N ALA A 696 23.67 17.36 2.74
CA ALA A 696 23.91 18.79 2.97
C ALA A 696 22.59 19.57 3.15
N SER A 697 21.59 19.19 2.36
CA SER A 697 20.24 19.73 2.38
C SER A 697 19.25 18.65 1.95
N VAL A 698 17.98 18.82 2.31
CA VAL A 698 16.89 17.92 1.94
C VAL A 698 15.76 18.76 1.35
N THR A 699 15.39 18.50 0.10
CA THR A 699 14.24 19.16 -0.52
C THR A 699 12.97 18.36 -0.23
N LEU A 700 12.04 18.94 0.52
CA LEU A 700 10.75 18.35 0.88
C LEU A 700 9.75 18.52 -0.27
N ASN A 701 9.92 17.74 -1.34
CA ASN A 701 9.16 17.88 -2.60
C ASN A 701 7.97 16.91 -2.72
N LYS A 702 7.35 16.54 -1.61
CA LYS A 702 6.22 15.60 -1.57
C LYS A 702 4.97 16.32 -1.08
N PRO A 703 3.79 16.13 -1.71
CA PRO A 703 2.57 16.82 -1.30
C PRO A 703 1.96 16.14 -0.06
N ILE A 704 2.59 16.33 1.10
CA ILE A 704 2.25 15.63 2.34
C ILE A 704 0.82 15.92 2.83
N ILE A 705 0.26 17.09 2.47
CA ILE A 705 -1.11 17.46 2.84
C ILE A 705 -2.14 16.52 2.20
N ILE A 706 -1.92 16.12 0.94
CA ILE A 706 -2.79 15.14 0.27
C ILE A 706 -2.77 13.82 1.04
N GLY A 707 -1.59 13.31 1.38
CA GLY A 707 -1.49 12.04 2.10
C GLY A 707 -2.00 12.11 3.53
N ALA A 708 -1.88 13.26 4.21
CA ALA A 708 -2.50 13.50 5.50
C ALA A 708 -4.04 13.52 5.40
N SER A 709 -4.60 14.13 4.35
CA SER A 709 -6.05 14.16 4.10
C SER A 709 -6.58 12.77 3.78
N VAL A 710 -5.92 12.01 2.90
CA VAL A 710 -6.30 10.61 2.59
C VAL A 710 -6.30 9.77 3.87
N LEU A 711 -5.27 9.88 4.72
CA LEU A 711 -5.22 9.17 6.01
C LEU A 711 -6.36 9.59 6.95
N GLY A 712 -6.65 10.88 7.04
CA GLY A 712 -7.72 11.41 7.91
C GLY A 712 -9.10 10.95 7.47
N LEU A 713 -9.41 11.14 6.19
CA LEU A 713 -10.67 10.72 5.58
C LEU A 713 -10.86 9.21 5.62
N SER A 714 -9.82 8.42 5.36
CA SER A 714 -9.89 6.96 5.49
C SER A 714 -10.23 6.51 6.91
N LYS A 715 -9.69 7.20 7.93
CA LYS A 715 -10.07 6.92 9.33
C LYS A 715 -11.52 7.34 9.60
N LEU A 716 -11.93 8.50 9.11
CA LEU A 716 -13.30 9.00 9.22
C LEU A 716 -14.30 7.95 8.70
N HIS A 717 -14.06 7.36 7.53
CA HIS A 717 -14.90 6.30 6.97
C HIS A 717 -15.06 5.08 7.91
N MET A 718 -13.97 4.66 8.55
CA MET A 718 -14.00 3.56 9.52
C MET A 718 -14.77 3.95 10.80
N TYR A 719 -14.65 5.20 11.26
CA TYR A 719 -15.43 5.71 12.39
C TYR A 719 -16.92 5.89 12.06
N GLU A 720 -17.25 6.28 10.83
CA GLU A 720 -18.62 6.37 10.31
C GLU A 720 -19.28 5.01 10.23
N PHE A 721 -18.56 3.97 9.80
CA PHE A 721 -19.06 2.61 9.86
C PHE A 721 -19.30 2.13 11.29
N TRP A 722 -18.30 2.27 12.17
CA TRP A 722 -18.40 1.76 13.53
C TRP A 722 -19.47 2.50 14.36
N TYR A 723 -19.41 3.83 14.40
CA TYR A 723 -20.31 4.62 15.23
C TYR A 723 -21.61 4.99 14.53
N GLY A 724 -21.60 5.19 13.21
CA GLY A 724 -22.79 5.59 12.44
C GLY A 724 -23.64 4.42 11.94
N TYR A 725 -23.12 3.19 11.95
CA TYR A 725 -23.89 1.99 11.59
C TYR A 725 -23.89 0.93 12.70
N VAL A 726 -22.72 0.38 13.07
CA VAL A 726 -22.66 -0.77 14.00
C VAL A 726 -23.23 -0.40 15.38
N LYS A 727 -22.78 0.71 15.97
CA LYS A 727 -23.29 1.16 17.28
C LYS A 727 -24.73 1.68 17.22
N GLU A 728 -25.16 2.28 16.11
CA GLU A 728 -26.58 2.68 15.94
C GLU A 728 -27.50 1.46 15.83
N LYS A 729 -27.10 0.43 15.08
CA LYS A 729 -27.93 -0.77 14.85
C LYS A 729 -27.98 -1.70 16.07
N TYR A 730 -26.84 -1.95 16.73
CA TYR A 730 -26.74 -2.96 17.79
C TYR A 730 -26.55 -2.37 19.20
N GLY A 731 -26.17 -1.09 19.33
CA GLY A 731 -25.96 -0.45 20.63
C GLY A 731 -24.95 -1.19 21.51
N SER A 732 -25.37 -1.54 22.74
CA SER A 732 -24.56 -2.30 23.69
C SER A 732 -24.42 -3.79 23.33
N LYS A 733 -25.20 -4.30 22.37
CA LYS A 733 -25.13 -5.69 21.89
C LYS A 733 -24.02 -5.93 20.89
N ALA A 734 -23.26 -4.90 20.50
CA ALA A 734 -22.08 -5.03 19.67
C ALA A 734 -20.81 -4.60 20.42
N ARG A 735 -19.75 -5.37 20.23
CA ARG A 735 -18.44 -5.13 20.85
C ARG A 735 -17.32 -5.32 19.84
N LEU A 736 -16.37 -4.39 19.82
CA LEU A 736 -15.20 -4.50 18.96
C LEU A 736 -14.21 -5.50 19.57
N GLY A 737 -13.77 -6.48 18.77
CA GLY A 737 -12.70 -7.39 19.16
C GLY A 737 -11.36 -6.90 18.68
N TYR A 738 -11.29 -6.56 17.40
CA TYR A 738 -10.03 -6.25 16.75
C TYR A 738 -10.23 -5.30 15.55
N MET A 739 -9.23 -4.45 15.30
CA MET A 739 -9.15 -3.60 14.11
C MET A 739 -7.74 -3.68 13.52
N ASP A 740 -7.62 -3.76 12.19
CA ASP A 740 -6.39 -3.46 11.45
C ASP A 740 -6.69 -2.67 10.19
N THR A 741 -6.45 -1.36 10.26
CA THR A 741 -6.54 -0.35 9.21
C THR A 741 -7.93 -0.23 8.57
N ASP A 742 -8.28 -1.17 7.71
CA ASP A 742 -9.46 -1.26 6.88
C ASP A 742 -10.42 -2.36 7.31
N SER A 743 -10.08 -3.13 8.34
CA SER A 743 -10.90 -4.26 8.79
C SER A 743 -11.33 -4.20 10.25
N PHE A 744 -12.47 -4.82 10.53
CA PHE A 744 -13.02 -5.04 11.86
C PHE A 744 -13.34 -6.51 12.09
N ILE A 745 -12.98 -7.04 13.25
CA ILE A 745 -13.58 -8.25 13.83
C ILE A 745 -14.39 -7.81 15.03
N TYR A 746 -15.70 -8.01 14.98
CA TYR A 746 -16.60 -7.59 16.05
C TYR A 746 -17.66 -8.65 16.34
N HIS A 747 -18.11 -8.67 17.59
CA HIS A 747 -19.22 -9.49 18.05
C HIS A 747 -20.51 -8.67 17.99
N ALA A 748 -21.61 -9.29 17.57
CA ALA A 748 -22.94 -8.70 17.58
C ALA A 748 -24.02 -9.74 17.93
N GLU A 749 -24.93 -9.40 18.83
CA GLU A 749 -26.15 -10.18 19.08
C GLU A 749 -27.25 -9.76 18.10
N THR A 750 -27.62 -10.65 17.19
CA THR A 750 -28.68 -10.47 16.18
C THR A 750 -29.15 -11.84 15.69
N GLU A 751 -30.37 -11.92 15.17
CA GLU A 751 -30.92 -13.15 14.60
C GLU A 751 -30.15 -13.55 13.33
N ASP A 752 -29.99 -12.61 12.39
CA ASP A 752 -29.33 -12.85 11.11
C ASP A 752 -28.51 -11.63 10.65
N ILE A 753 -27.19 -11.73 10.83
CA ILE A 753 -26.27 -10.67 10.44
C ILE A 753 -26.18 -10.48 8.92
N TYR A 754 -26.45 -11.50 8.12
CA TYR A 754 -26.41 -11.40 6.65
C TYR A 754 -27.62 -10.66 6.12
N LYS A 755 -28.79 -10.90 6.72
CA LYS A 755 -29.99 -10.08 6.48
C LYS A 755 -29.71 -8.62 6.85
N ASP A 756 -29.09 -8.40 8.00
CA ASP A 756 -28.73 -7.06 8.45
C ASP A 756 -27.80 -6.32 7.48
N MET A 757 -26.86 -7.02 6.86
CA MET A 757 -25.97 -6.49 5.82
C MET A 757 -26.70 -6.23 4.50
N ALA A 758 -27.59 -7.14 4.09
CA ALA A 758 -28.35 -7.03 2.84
C ALA A 758 -29.31 -5.84 2.82
N GLU A 759 -29.82 -5.42 3.99
CA GLU A 759 -30.63 -4.21 4.17
C GLU A 759 -29.86 -2.90 3.93
N ARG A 760 -28.51 -2.96 3.89
CA ARG A 760 -27.63 -1.80 3.71
C ARG A 760 -26.68 -1.97 2.52
N PRO A 761 -27.21 -2.09 1.28
CA PRO A 761 -26.40 -2.24 0.07
C PRO A 761 -25.56 -1.00 -0.25
N ASP A 762 -25.84 0.14 0.40
CA ASP A 762 -25.02 1.35 0.36
C ASP A 762 -23.69 1.17 1.13
N LEU A 763 -23.69 0.41 2.23
CA LEU A 763 -22.51 0.14 3.05
C LEU A 763 -21.81 -1.17 2.69
N PHE A 764 -22.59 -2.21 2.40
CA PHE A 764 -22.07 -3.56 2.17
C PHE A 764 -22.01 -3.92 0.69
N ASN A 765 -21.01 -4.74 0.38
CA ASN A 765 -20.89 -5.37 -0.92
C ASN A 765 -20.89 -6.88 -0.78
N LEU A 766 -22.05 -7.49 -1.01
CA LEU A 766 -22.25 -8.94 -0.92
C LEU A 766 -22.05 -9.66 -2.26
N ASN A 767 -21.87 -8.91 -3.36
CA ASN A 767 -21.82 -9.45 -4.73
C ASN A 767 -20.39 -9.80 -5.19
N GLY A 768 -19.37 -9.56 -4.35
CA GLY A 768 -17.97 -9.94 -4.62
C GLY A 768 -17.18 -9.04 -5.59
N ASP A 769 -17.79 -7.97 -6.13
CA ASP A 769 -17.08 -7.00 -6.97
C ASP A 769 -16.14 -6.08 -6.15
N THR A 770 -15.31 -5.28 -6.82
CA THR A 770 -14.46 -4.29 -6.12
C THR A 770 -15.17 -2.92 -6.13
N THR A 771 -16.18 -2.74 -5.29
CA THR A 771 -16.76 -1.40 -5.06
C THR A 771 -15.98 -0.64 -3.99
N VAL A 772 -15.43 0.52 -4.34
CA VAL A 772 -14.56 1.31 -3.44
C VAL A 772 -15.34 1.81 -2.22
N GLY A 773 -14.76 1.64 -1.04
CA GLY A 773 -15.31 2.11 0.24
C GLY A 773 -16.35 1.20 0.87
N LYS A 774 -16.96 0.26 0.14
CA LYS A 774 -17.92 -0.68 0.73
C LYS A 774 -17.24 -1.77 1.54
N PHE A 775 -17.93 -2.26 2.57
CA PHE A 775 -17.50 -3.35 3.42
C PHE A 775 -17.90 -4.69 2.81
N LYS A 776 -16.93 -5.59 2.70
CA LYS A 776 -17.17 -7.00 2.33
C LYS A 776 -17.01 -7.88 3.56
N ASP A 777 -17.73 -8.99 3.58
CA ASP A 777 -17.49 -10.07 4.54
C ASP A 777 -16.28 -10.90 4.09
N GLU A 778 -15.33 -11.11 5.00
CA GLU A 778 -14.13 -11.92 4.76
C GLU A 778 -14.38 -13.42 4.96
N THR A 779 -15.52 -13.79 5.55
CA THR A 779 -15.90 -15.19 5.82
C THR A 779 -17.31 -15.53 5.29
N PRO A 780 -17.61 -15.26 4.00
CA PRO A 780 -18.96 -15.37 3.46
C PRO A 780 -19.53 -16.77 3.61
N GLY A 781 -20.65 -16.88 4.31
CA GLY A 781 -21.40 -18.12 4.49
C GLY A 781 -20.87 -19.04 5.59
N ASN A 782 -19.65 -18.81 6.10
CA ASN A 782 -19.01 -19.64 7.12
C ASN A 782 -18.78 -18.84 8.41
N VAL A 783 -19.49 -19.19 9.47
CA VAL A 783 -19.52 -18.40 10.70
C VAL A 783 -18.24 -18.59 11.49
N ILE A 784 -17.66 -17.48 11.96
CA ILE A 784 -16.60 -17.51 12.95
C ILE A 784 -17.20 -17.92 14.30
N THR A 785 -16.74 -19.04 14.85
CA THR A 785 -17.20 -19.59 16.12
C THR A 785 -16.40 -19.04 17.29
N GLU A 786 -15.10 -18.84 17.08
CA GLU A 786 -14.17 -18.29 18.08
C GLU A 786 -13.13 -17.39 17.42
N SER A 787 -12.70 -16.35 18.14
CA SER A 787 -11.62 -15.47 17.70
C SER A 787 -10.73 -15.04 18.85
N TYR A 788 -9.42 -15.09 18.65
CA TYR A 788 -8.36 -14.79 19.60
C TYR A 788 -7.56 -13.58 19.11
N HIS A 789 -7.51 -12.50 19.89
CA HIS A 789 -6.85 -11.26 19.54
C HIS A 789 -5.73 -10.94 20.53
N ILE A 790 -4.50 -11.34 20.19
CA ILE A 790 -3.37 -11.23 21.12
C ILE A 790 -2.92 -9.79 21.28
N ARG A 791 -2.63 -9.13 20.15
CA ARG A 791 -2.12 -7.75 20.07
C ARG A 791 -2.23 -7.25 18.64
N ALA A 792 -1.89 -5.99 18.41
CA ALA A 792 -1.81 -5.42 17.06
C ALA A 792 -1.00 -6.33 16.10
N LYS A 793 -1.64 -6.74 15.00
CA LYS A 793 -1.17 -7.61 13.92
C LYS A 793 -0.94 -9.08 14.30
N SER A 794 -1.64 -9.54 15.34
CA SER A 794 -1.61 -10.92 15.85
C SER A 794 -3.01 -11.37 16.28
N TYR A 795 -3.69 -12.13 15.42
CA TYR A 795 -5.01 -12.72 15.71
C TYR A 795 -5.23 -14.06 15.01
N HIS A 796 -6.16 -14.84 15.54
CA HIS A 796 -6.56 -16.16 15.04
C HIS A 796 -8.07 -16.33 15.16
N TYR A 797 -8.70 -17.06 14.23
CA TYR A 797 -10.11 -17.39 14.33
C TYR A 797 -10.42 -18.78 13.78
N VAL A 798 -11.50 -19.35 14.29
CA VAL A 798 -12.00 -20.69 13.97
C VAL A 798 -13.36 -20.57 13.31
N LEU A 799 -13.56 -21.30 12.23
CA LEU A 799 -14.79 -21.33 11.45
C LEU A 799 -15.67 -22.52 11.83
N ALA A 800 -16.95 -22.48 11.47
CA ALA A 800 -17.92 -23.52 11.79
C ALA A 800 -17.55 -24.89 11.17
N ASP A 801 -16.92 -24.87 9.99
CA ASP A 801 -16.36 -26.06 9.32
C ASP A 801 -15.02 -26.55 9.91
N LYS A 802 -14.59 -25.98 11.05
CA LYS A 802 -13.33 -26.27 11.75
C LYS A 802 -12.07 -25.80 11.04
N SER A 803 -12.18 -25.15 9.89
CA SER A 803 -11.03 -24.48 9.28
C SER A 803 -10.59 -23.28 10.11
N THR A 804 -9.30 -22.94 10.06
CA THR A 804 -8.73 -21.87 10.89
C THR A 804 -7.89 -20.91 10.06
N GLN A 805 -7.79 -19.67 10.52
CA GLN A 805 -6.98 -18.64 9.89
C GLN A 805 -6.26 -17.81 10.94
N SER A 806 -4.99 -17.53 10.70
CA SER A 806 -4.17 -16.70 11.58
C SER A 806 -3.46 -15.59 10.82
N LYS A 807 -3.32 -14.45 11.49
CA LYS A 807 -2.44 -13.35 11.08
C LYS A 807 -1.41 -13.11 12.17
N HIS A 808 -0.14 -13.17 11.79
CA HIS A 808 0.99 -12.90 12.67
C HIS A 808 2.05 -12.13 11.89
N LYS A 809 2.57 -11.05 12.48
CA LYS A 809 3.61 -10.22 11.85
C LYS A 809 4.98 -10.51 12.46
N GLY A 810 5.99 -10.69 11.59
CA GLY A 810 7.41 -10.75 11.97
C GLY A 810 8.07 -12.12 11.81
N VAL A 811 7.27 -13.17 11.59
CA VAL A 811 7.67 -14.56 11.35
C VAL A 811 6.96 -15.05 10.08
N SER A 812 7.60 -15.97 9.33
CA SER A 812 6.98 -16.59 8.15
C SER A 812 5.86 -17.57 8.55
N LYS A 813 4.89 -17.78 7.63
CA LYS A 813 3.84 -18.79 7.82
C LYS A 813 4.41 -20.19 8.06
N LYS A 814 5.44 -20.57 7.29
CA LYS A 814 6.19 -21.82 7.45
C LYS A 814 6.77 -21.94 8.87
N GLY A 815 7.48 -20.92 9.34
CA GLY A 815 8.09 -20.94 10.67
C GLY A 815 7.06 -21.04 11.80
N MET A 816 5.89 -20.42 11.65
CA MET A 816 4.78 -20.59 12.60
C MET A 816 4.18 -21.99 12.56
N SER A 817 3.92 -22.52 11.36
CA SER A 817 3.38 -23.86 11.18
C SER A 817 4.32 -24.92 11.77
N GLU A 818 5.61 -24.86 11.44
CA GLU A 818 6.62 -25.77 11.97
C GLU A 818 6.78 -25.64 13.48
N MET A 819 6.69 -24.43 14.03
CA MET A 819 6.71 -24.24 15.48
C MET A 819 5.50 -24.92 16.14
N ALA A 820 4.29 -24.74 15.57
CA ALA A 820 3.09 -25.35 16.11
C ALA A 820 3.12 -26.89 16.01
N THR A 821 3.49 -27.45 14.86
CA THR A 821 3.44 -28.89 14.61
C THR A 821 4.66 -29.66 15.09
N ASN A 822 5.86 -29.09 14.95
CA ASN A 822 7.11 -29.83 15.16
C ASN A 822 7.78 -29.49 16.49
N SER A 823 7.31 -28.46 17.20
CA SER A 823 7.87 -28.06 18.49
C SER A 823 6.82 -28.06 19.59
N TYR A 824 5.69 -27.39 19.38
CA TYR A 824 4.63 -27.30 20.39
C TYR A 824 3.88 -28.62 20.60
N MET A 825 3.34 -29.24 19.54
CA MET A 825 2.58 -30.51 19.71
C MET A 825 3.42 -31.64 20.34
N PRO A 826 4.67 -31.90 19.93
CA PRO A 826 5.50 -32.92 20.58
C PRO A 826 5.83 -32.60 22.04
N ALA A 827 6.03 -31.32 22.39
CA ALA A 827 6.25 -30.92 23.77
C ALA A 827 4.99 -31.12 24.62
N LEU A 828 3.82 -30.82 24.05
CA LEU A 828 2.53 -31.08 24.68
C LEU A 828 2.31 -32.58 24.89
N GLU A 829 2.55 -33.42 23.87
CA GLU A 829 2.44 -34.88 23.97
C GLU A 829 3.44 -35.48 24.97
N GLY A 830 4.70 -35.02 24.98
CA GLY A 830 5.71 -35.46 25.95
C GLY A 830 5.31 -35.11 27.39
N SER A 831 4.80 -33.89 27.63
CA SER A 831 4.29 -33.49 28.94
C SER A 831 3.06 -34.30 29.40
N LEU A 832 2.29 -34.86 28.46
CA LEU A 832 1.14 -35.74 28.75
C LEU A 832 1.53 -37.21 28.99
N LEU A 833 2.75 -37.62 28.62
CA LEU A 833 3.26 -38.99 28.76
C LEU A 833 4.14 -39.18 30.01
N ASP A 834 4.78 -38.12 30.50
CA ASP A 834 5.69 -38.18 31.66
C ASP A 834 4.98 -38.20 33.03
N ASP A 835 3.68 -37.84 33.08
CA ASP A 835 2.79 -38.11 34.22
C ASP A 835 1.86 -39.28 33.84
N PRO A 836 1.89 -40.43 34.54
CA PRO A 836 0.87 -41.45 34.36
C PRO A 836 -0.46 -40.89 34.87
N ILE A 837 -1.21 -40.23 33.98
CA ILE A 837 -2.55 -39.72 34.28
C ILE A 837 -3.42 -40.93 34.60
N ASP A 838 -3.75 -41.12 35.88
CA ASP A 838 -4.78 -42.05 36.30
C ASP A 838 -6.12 -41.55 35.77
N ARG A 839 -6.51 -42.04 34.58
CA ARG A 839 -7.76 -41.71 33.90
C ARG A 839 -9.01 -42.01 34.75
N SER A 840 -8.89 -42.79 35.84
CA SER A 840 -9.98 -43.07 36.78
C SER A 840 -10.18 -41.97 37.83
N SER A 841 -9.23 -41.03 37.97
CA SER A 841 -9.25 -39.90 38.91
C SER A 841 -9.55 -38.55 38.26
N MET A 842 -9.59 -38.48 36.93
CA MET A 842 -9.85 -37.25 36.19
C MET A 842 -11.29 -36.77 36.39
N THR A 843 -11.44 -35.49 36.68
CA THR A 843 -12.76 -34.86 36.67
C THR A 843 -13.33 -34.85 35.25
N GLU A 844 -14.65 -34.82 35.12
CA GLU A 844 -15.32 -34.75 33.81
C GLU A 844 -14.88 -33.50 33.02
N HIS A 845 -14.45 -32.43 33.71
CA HIS A 845 -13.91 -31.22 33.12
C HIS A 845 -12.51 -31.43 32.51
N GLU A 846 -11.61 -32.10 33.22
CA GLU A 846 -10.25 -32.38 32.76
C GLU A 846 -10.24 -33.36 31.58
N ALA A 847 -11.11 -34.37 31.61
CA ALA A 847 -11.28 -35.30 30.49
C ALA A 847 -11.81 -34.59 29.23
N ARG A 848 -12.73 -33.63 29.39
CA ARG A 848 -13.23 -32.79 28.29
C ARG A 848 -12.18 -31.83 27.75
N ASP A 849 -11.36 -31.20 28.59
CA ASP A 849 -10.27 -30.32 28.13
C ASP A 849 -9.19 -31.11 27.37
N LEU A 850 -8.82 -32.31 27.85
CA LEU A 850 -7.89 -33.20 27.16
C LEU A 850 -8.44 -33.70 25.81
N ALA A 851 -9.73 -34.07 25.76
CA ALA A 851 -10.41 -34.46 24.52
C ALA A 851 -10.58 -33.29 23.52
N MET A 852 -10.71 -32.05 24.01
CA MET A 852 -10.70 -30.85 23.17
C MET A 852 -9.29 -30.56 22.61
N ARG A 853 -8.25 -30.65 23.44
CA ARG A 853 -6.86 -30.39 23.02
C ARG A 853 -6.37 -31.38 21.96
N THR A 854 -6.73 -32.66 22.09
CA THR A 854 -6.35 -33.71 21.13
C THR A 854 -7.05 -33.61 19.76
N LYS A 855 -8.13 -32.83 19.65
CA LYS A 855 -8.88 -32.61 18.40
C LYS A 855 -8.73 -31.20 17.83
N ALA A 856 -8.09 -30.29 18.56
CA ALA A 856 -7.94 -28.90 18.15
C ALA A 856 -6.79 -28.73 17.15
N ASP A 857 -6.97 -27.81 16.21
CA ASP A 857 -5.90 -27.36 15.32
C ASP A 857 -4.70 -26.82 16.15
N PRO A 858 -3.46 -27.26 15.89
CA PRO A 858 -2.27 -26.85 16.65
C PRO A 858 -2.13 -25.32 16.78
N MET A 859 -2.46 -24.59 15.71
CA MET A 859 -2.40 -23.13 15.74
C MET A 859 -3.44 -22.50 16.67
N THR A 860 -4.62 -23.09 16.77
CA THR A 860 -5.66 -22.65 17.71
C THR A 860 -5.17 -22.78 19.15
N LEU A 861 -4.54 -23.91 19.50
CA LEU A 861 -3.98 -24.14 20.82
C LEU A 861 -2.85 -23.16 21.14
N VAL A 862 -1.93 -22.92 20.21
CA VAL A 862 -0.87 -21.92 20.34
C VAL A 862 -1.44 -20.52 20.68
N TYR A 863 -2.52 -20.09 20.02
CA TYR A 863 -3.14 -18.80 20.31
C TYR A 863 -3.90 -18.79 21.65
N ARG A 864 -4.59 -19.89 21.97
CA ARG A 864 -5.26 -20.09 23.26
C ARG A 864 -4.27 -20.02 24.42
N ASP A 865 -3.19 -20.77 24.36
CA ASP A 865 -2.19 -20.85 25.43
C ASP A 865 -1.36 -19.58 25.53
N CYS A 866 -1.15 -18.87 24.41
CA CYS A 866 -0.57 -17.53 24.46
C CYS A 866 -1.49 -16.55 25.22
N LEU A 867 -2.79 -16.58 24.95
CA LEU A 867 -3.74 -15.62 25.52
C LEU A 867 -4.09 -15.94 26.98
N PHE A 868 -4.47 -17.18 27.25
CA PHE A 868 -4.99 -17.63 28.55
C PHE A 868 -3.88 -18.22 29.43
N GLY A 869 -2.96 -19.00 28.84
CA GLY A 869 -1.81 -19.57 29.54
C GLY A 869 -0.65 -18.59 29.72
N LYS A 870 -0.74 -17.38 29.16
CA LYS A 870 0.31 -16.35 29.15
C LYS A 870 1.63 -16.82 28.51
N GLU A 871 1.58 -17.83 27.64
CA GLU A 871 2.78 -18.44 27.05
C GLU A 871 3.42 -17.59 25.93
N VAL A 872 4.73 -17.79 25.73
CA VAL A 872 5.53 -17.07 24.72
C VAL A 872 6.11 -18.04 23.71
N PHE A 873 5.64 -17.94 22.49
CA PHE A 873 6.06 -18.83 21.41
C PHE A 873 7.20 -18.23 20.60
N HIS A 874 8.19 -19.05 20.30
CA HIS A 874 9.34 -18.69 19.48
C HIS A 874 9.40 -19.55 18.22
N ALA A 875 9.55 -18.93 17.07
CA ALA A 875 9.59 -19.61 15.79
C ALA A 875 10.93 -19.38 15.08
N LYS A 876 11.39 -20.41 14.35
CA LYS A 876 12.54 -20.30 13.45
C LYS A 876 12.14 -19.53 12.20
N ASN A 877 13.05 -18.71 11.70
CA ASN A 877 12.86 -17.96 10.47
C ASN A 877 14.18 -17.94 9.68
N VAL A 878 14.18 -18.62 8.55
CA VAL A 878 15.30 -18.64 7.60
C VAL A 878 15.05 -17.59 6.51
N SER A 879 16.10 -16.85 6.14
CA SER A 879 16.05 -15.83 5.08
C SER A 879 17.42 -15.64 4.47
N ILE A 880 17.48 -15.31 3.18
CA ILE A 880 18.71 -14.80 2.55
C ILE A 880 19.03 -13.42 3.14
N ARG A 881 20.29 -13.21 3.54
CA ARG A 881 20.80 -11.94 4.04
C ARG A 881 22.15 -11.64 3.42
N SER A 882 22.47 -10.36 3.35
CA SER A 882 23.77 -9.85 2.91
C SER A 882 24.52 -9.17 4.05
N LYS A 883 25.83 -9.41 4.09
CA LYS A 883 26.79 -8.66 4.90
C LYS A 883 28.05 -8.49 4.05
N ASP A 884 28.51 -7.26 3.87
CA ASP A 884 29.64 -6.95 2.97
C ASP A 884 29.37 -7.36 1.51
N HIS A 885 28.10 -7.34 1.07
CA HIS A 885 27.66 -7.92 -0.22
C HIS A 885 27.89 -9.43 -0.38
N ILE A 886 28.30 -10.15 0.68
CA ILE A 886 28.32 -11.61 0.70
C ILE A 886 26.91 -12.09 1.05
N LEU A 887 26.30 -12.87 0.16
CA LEU A 887 24.98 -13.45 0.34
C LEU A 887 25.07 -14.73 1.15
N SER A 888 24.17 -14.90 2.11
CA SER A 888 24.14 -16.09 2.94
C SER A 888 22.72 -16.44 3.36
N LEU A 889 22.46 -17.73 3.51
CA LEU A 889 21.23 -18.23 4.13
C LEU A 889 21.39 -18.14 5.65
N VAL A 890 20.50 -17.41 6.33
CA VAL A 890 20.62 -17.15 7.77
C VAL A 890 19.35 -17.59 8.51
N GLU A 891 19.52 -18.43 9.53
CA GLU A 891 18.49 -18.82 10.48
C GLU A 891 18.48 -17.86 11.68
N SER A 892 17.28 -17.48 12.13
CA SER A 892 17.06 -16.70 13.35
C SER A 892 15.87 -17.24 14.13
N LYS A 893 15.98 -17.29 15.47
CA LYS A 893 14.86 -17.58 16.37
C LYS A 893 14.19 -16.26 16.80
N LYS A 894 12.89 -16.11 16.54
CA LYS A 894 12.14 -14.87 16.82
C LYS A 894 10.98 -15.13 17.78
N LYS A 895 10.73 -14.20 18.70
CA LYS A 895 9.52 -14.16 19.51
C LYS A 895 8.31 -13.94 18.60
N ALA A 896 7.50 -14.97 18.43
CA ALA A 896 6.44 -15.04 17.44
C ALA A 896 5.10 -14.55 17.99
N LEU A 897 4.71 -15.05 19.16
CA LEU A 897 3.51 -14.64 19.91
C LEU A 897 3.89 -14.30 21.36
N CYS A 898 3.19 -13.33 21.92
CA CYS A 898 3.42 -12.84 23.27
C CYS A 898 2.15 -12.14 23.78
N PRO A 899 1.69 -12.43 25.02
CA PRO A 899 0.47 -11.86 25.57
C PRO A 899 0.56 -10.36 25.90
N ILE A 900 1.75 -9.77 25.92
CA ILE A 900 1.93 -8.35 26.24
C ILE A 900 1.37 -7.48 25.10
N ASP A 901 0.36 -6.68 25.40
CA ASP A 901 -0.14 -5.59 24.55
C ASP A 901 -0.23 -4.28 25.31
N THR A 902 0.46 -3.26 24.82
CA THR A 902 0.61 -1.94 25.47
C THR A 902 -0.15 -0.85 24.76
N LYS A 903 -1.08 -1.21 23.86
CA LYS A 903 -1.93 -0.21 23.22
C LYS A 903 -3.13 0.20 24.06
N ARG A 904 -3.50 -0.63 25.05
CA ARG A 904 -4.67 -0.44 25.90
C ARG A 904 -4.40 -0.93 27.32
N TRP A 905 -5.25 -0.53 28.26
CA TRP A 905 -5.22 -1.02 29.63
C TRP A 905 -5.94 -2.38 29.69
N ILE A 906 -5.19 -3.47 29.90
CA ILE A 906 -5.75 -4.82 30.02
C ILE A 906 -6.17 -5.07 31.47
N LEU A 907 -7.41 -5.50 31.69
CA LEU A 907 -7.94 -5.86 33.00
C LEU A 907 -7.36 -7.19 33.51
N SER A 908 -7.62 -7.54 34.77
CA SER A 908 -7.07 -8.75 35.37
C SER A 908 -7.56 -10.04 34.72
N ASP A 909 -8.70 -10.01 34.01
CA ASP A 909 -9.23 -11.13 33.23
C ASP A 909 -8.37 -11.47 32.00
N GLY A 910 -7.42 -10.59 31.61
CA GLY A 910 -6.57 -10.75 30.45
C GLY A 910 -7.28 -10.59 29.11
N ILE A 911 -8.60 -10.33 29.09
CA ILE A 911 -9.47 -10.34 27.91
C ILE A 911 -10.12 -8.98 27.66
N THR A 912 -10.66 -8.37 28.70
CA THR A 912 -11.29 -7.06 28.65
C THR A 912 -10.22 -5.96 28.70
N THR A 913 -10.40 -4.94 27.87
CA THR A 913 -9.50 -3.78 27.88
C THR A 913 -10.26 -2.46 27.94
N LEU A 914 -9.63 -1.45 28.52
CA LEU A 914 -10.07 -0.05 28.50
C LEU A 914 -9.04 0.82 27.76
N PRO A 915 -9.47 1.88 27.07
CA PRO A 915 -8.52 2.81 26.49
C PRO A 915 -7.79 3.58 27.59
N TYR A 916 -6.55 4.01 27.33
CA TYR A 916 -5.87 4.90 28.27
C TYR A 916 -6.66 6.21 28.44
N GLY A 917 -6.62 6.79 29.64
CA GLY A 917 -7.40 7.99 29.97
C GLY A 917 -8.89 7.76 30.22
N HIS A 918 -9.38 6.51 30.20
CA HIS A 918 -10.75 6.19 30.64
C HIS A 918 -10.96 6.59 32.12
N TRP A 919 -12.13 7.12 32.49
CA TRP A 919 -12.37 7.65 33.84
C TRP A 919 -12.31 6.53 34.91
N ARG A 920 -12.74 5.31 34.57
CA ARG A 920 -12.56 4.11 35.42
C ARG A 920 -11.10 3.83 35.76
N ASN A 921 -10.15 4.07 34.85
CA ASN A 921 -8.72 3.90 35.14
C ASN A 921 -8.23 4.92 36.16
N MET A 922 -8.84 6.12 36.20
CA MET A 922 -8.51 7.15 37.17
C MET A 922 -9.06 6.82 38.56
N ILE A 923 -10.32 6.34 38.64
CA ILE A 923 -10.91 5.84 39.89
C ILE A 923 -10.04 4.72 40.47
N TYR A 924 -9.70 3.75 39.62
CA TYR A 924 -8.80 2.66 39.96
C TYR A 924 -7.47 3.16 40.54
N LYS A 925 -6.78 4.07 39.83
CA LYS A 925 -5.49 4.61 40.27
C LYS A 925 -5.59 5.36 41.61
N ASN A 926 -6.69 6.05 41.87
CA ASN A 926 -6.92 6.73 43.14
C ASN A 926 -7.14 5.72 44.28
N MET A 927 -7.98 4.70 44.07
CA MET A 927 -8.19 3.63 45.05
C MET A 927 -6.89 2.92 45.44
N VAL A 928 -6.03 2.60 44.45
CA VAL A 928 -4.73 1.98 44.71
C VAL A 928 -3.81 2.92 45.51
N LYS A 929 -3.81 4.22 45.21
CA LYS A 929 -3.05 5.22 46.00
C LYS A 929 -3.54 5.30 47.45
N ASP A 930 -4.83 5.07 47.67
CA ASP A 930 -5.45 5.02 49.00
C ASP A 930 -5.23 3.67 49.71
N GLY A 931 -4.39 2.78 49.16
CA GLY A 931 -3.99 1.52 49.75
C GLY A 931 -4.93 0.33 49.45
N ILE A 932 -5.93 0.51 48.57
CA ILE A 932 -6.83 -0.60 48.19
C ILE A 932 -6.08 -1.57 47.26
N PRO A 933 -6.11 -2.90 47.53
CA PRO A 933 -5.48 -3.89 46.67
C PRO A 933 -5.97 -3.83 45.22
N HIS A 934 -5.08 -4.15 44.27
CA HIS A 934 -5.35 -4.01 42.84
C HIS A 934 -6.64 -4.71 42.37
N GLU A 935 -6.87 -5.95 42.79
CA GLU A 935 -8.05 -6.73 42.35
C GLU A 935 -9.37 -6.12 42.86
N GLU A 936 -9.39 -5.66 44.11
CA GLU A 936 -10.54 -5.02 44.71
C GLU A 936 -10.81 -3.64 44.09
N ALA A 937 -9.75 -2.85 43.88
CA ALA A 937 -9.83 -1.57 43.20
C ALA A 937 -10.38 -1.71 41.77
N GLU A 938 -9.97 -2.74 41.02
CA GLU A 938 -10.48 -2.99 39.67
C GLU A 938 -11.97 -3.36 39.70
N LYS A 939 -12.38 -4.31 40.54
CA LYS A 939 -13.79 -4.73 40.69
C LYS A 939 -14.69 -3.53 41.04
N ARG A 940 -14.26 -2.67 41.97
CA ARG A 940 -14.99 -1.46 42.37
C ARG A 940 -15.03 -0.44 41.24
N ALA A 941 -13.91 -0.21 40.54
CA ALA A 941 -13.84 0.76 39.44
C ALA A 941 -14.69 0.35 38.23
N ILE A 942 -14.77 -0.94 37.90
CA ILE A 942 -15.61 -1.44 36.79
C ILE A 942 -17.10 -1.29 37.09
N ARG A 943 -17.52 -1.54 38.35
CA ARG A 943 -18.91 -1.38 38.80
C ARG A 943 -19.31 0.07 39.08
N ALA A 944 -18.35 0.98 39.15
CA ALA A 944 -18.63 2.39 39.41
C ALA A 944 -19.55 2.96 38.32
N LYS A 945 -20.48 3.83 38.75
CA LYS A 945 -21.27 4.67 37.86
C LYS A 945 -20.64 6.05 37.81
N LEU A 946 -20.74 6.69 36.65
CA LEU A 946 -20.25 8.06 36.50
C LEU A 946 -21.07 9.00 37.42
N PRO A 947 -20.45 9.84 38.27
CA PRO A 947 -21.18 10.77 39.13
C PRO A 947 -22.07 11.75 38.36
N GLU A 948 -23.25 12.11 38.90
CA GLU A 948 -24.24 12.98 38.24
C GLU A 948 -23.67 14.33 37.75
N LYS A 949 -22.72 14.91 38.49
CA LYS A 949 -22.05 16.17 38.08
C LYS A 949 -21.32 16.09 36.72
N TYR A 950 -20.91 14.89 36.32
CA TYR A 950 -20.29 14.64 35.01
C TYR A 950 -21.28 14.05 33.99
N GLN A 951 -22.48 13.66 34.43
CA GLN A 951 -23.57 13.26 33.53
C GLN A 951 -24.27 14.50 32.94
N ASN A 952 -24.37 15.59 33.72
CA ASN A 952 -25.04 16.84 33.36
C ASN A 952 -24.12 17.89 32.72
N GLU A 953 -22.90 17.53 32.27
CA GLU A 953 -22.07 18.36 31.38
C GLU A 953 -22.72 18.45 29.98
N ASN A 954 -23.97 18.90 29.89
CA ASN A 954 -24.55 19.34 28.63
C ASN A 954 -24.20 20.80 28.44
N SER A 955 -23.23 21.10 27.58
CA SER A 955 -22.98 22.48 27.18
C SER A 955 -24.15 22.98 26.34
N GLU A 956 -24.50 24.27 26.42
CA GLU A 956 -25.45 24.90 25.47
C GLU A 956 -25.13 24.57 23.99
N LYS A 957 -23.86 24.24 23.69
CA LYS A 957 -23.40 23.83 22.35
C LYS A 957 -23.97 22.48 21.89
N GLU A 958 -24.21 21.51 22.77
CA GLU A 958 -24.84 20.23 22.38
C GLU A 958 -26.30 20.44 21.97
N LYS A 959 -27.03 21.31 22.68
CA LYS A 959 -28.39 21.70 22.29
C LYS A 959 -28.40 22.41 20.93
N ILE A 960 -27.44 23.30 20.69
CA ILE A 960 -27.28 24.01 19.40
C ILE A 960 -26.92 23.02 18.28
N TYR A 961 -26.03 22.06 18.54
CA TYR A 961 -25.62 21.06 17.56
C TYR A 961 -26.75 20.10 17.19
N THR A 962 -27.54 19.64 18.17
CA THR A 962 -28.77 18.86 17.91
C THR A 962 -29.75 19.66 17.06
N ILE A 963 -29.93 20.96 17.33
CA ILE A 963 -30.80 21.83 16.51
C ILE A 963 -30.26 22.00 15.09
N VAL A 964 -28.93 22.12 14.91
CA VAL A 964 -28.30 22.20 13.57
C VAL A 964 -28.46 20.90 12.80
N ASN A 965 -28.24 19.75 13.43
CA ASN A 965 -28.44 18.44 12.80
C ASN A 965 -29.91 18.22 12.42
N ILE A 966 -30.85 18.59 13.29
CA ILE A 966 -32.28 18.56 12.96
C ILE A 966 -32.56 19.45 11.75
N LYS A 967 -31.99 20.67 11.69
CA LYS A 967 -32.11 21.55 10.52
C LYS A 967 -31.55 20.93 9.25
N GLU A 968 -30.38 20.32 9.29
CA GLU A 968 -29.78 19.68 8.09
C GLU A 968 -30.56 18.44 7.66
N SER A 969 -31.07 17.63 8.60
CA SER A 969 -31.97 16.52 8.28
C SER A 969 -33.28 17.01 7.63
N ILE A 970 -33.83 18.14 8.09
CA ILE A 970 -35.00 18.77 7.46
C ILE A 970 -34.67 19.24 6.05
N ILE A 971 -33.52 19.89 5.83
CA ILE A 971 -33.09 20.35 4.49
C ILE A 971 -32.85 19.17 3.54
N ALA A 972 -32.27 18.08 4.03
CA ALA A 972 -32.07 16.86 3.23
C ALA A 972 -33.42 16.24 2.82
N LEU A 973 -34.37 16.16 3.77
CA LEU A 973 -35.75 15.73 3.49
C LEU A 973 -36.43 16.64 2.47
N GLU A 974 -36.29 17.96 2.57
CA GLU A 974 -36.83 18.92 1.60
C GLU A 974 -36.23 18.74 0.20
N HIS A 975 -34.93 18.45 0.10
CA HIS A 975 -34.25 18.19 -1.16
C HIS A 975 -34.73 16.88 -1.81
N ASP A 976 -34.91 15.82 -1.01
CA ASP A 976 -35.45 14.55 -1.49
C ASP A 976 -36.91 14.69 -1.96
N VAL A 977 -37.74 15.44 -1.22
CA VAL A 977 -39.11 15.79 -1.64
C VAL A 977 -39.10 16.59 -2.94
N THR A 978 -38.19 17.55 -3.09
CA THR A 978 -38.05 18.34 -4.32
C THR A 978 -37.65 17.47 -5.50
N LYS A 979 -36.72 16.52 -5.30
CA LYS A 979 -36.30 15.56 -6.32
C LYS A 979 -37.43 14.61 -6.72
N ILE A 980 -38.20 14.12 -5.77
CA ILE A 980 -39.43 13.34 -6.02
C ILE A 980 -40.42 14.16 -6.85
N HIS A 981 -40.63 15.43 -6.50
CA HIS A 981 -41.54 16.32 -7.23
C HIS A 981 -41.06 16.61 -8.67
N GLN A 982 -39.74 16.76 -8.87
CA GLN A 982 -39.14 16.93 -10.20
C GLN A 982 -39.33 15.67 -11.06
N ASN A 983 -39.12 14.49 -10.47
CA ASN A 983 -39.34 13.21 -11.14
C ASN A 983 -40.82 13.01 -11.51
N LEU A 984 -41.75 13.34 -10.61
CA LEU A 984 -43.19 13.29 -10.89
C LEU A 984 -43.59 14.25 -12.03
N LYS A 985 -43.00 15.44 -12.11
CA LYS A 985 -43.20 16.36 -13.25
C LYS A 985 -42.67 15.77 -14.57
N THR A 986 -41.50 15.12 -14.54
CA THR A 986 -40.94 14.45 -15.72
C THR A 986 -41.85 13.31 -16.17
N ILE A 987 -42.31 12.47 -15.24
CA ILE A 987 -43.24 11.37 -15.50
C ILE A 987 -44.57 11.90 -16.06
N ALA A 988 -45.17 12.91 -15.43
CA ALA A 988 -46.42 13.51 -15.91
C ALA A 988 -46.29 14.08 -17.33
N ARG A 989 -45.12 14.64 -17.66
CA ARG A 989 -44.82 15.15 -18.99
C ARG A 989 -44.66 14.02 -20.01
N GLU A 990 -44.02 12.91 -19.65
CA GLU A 990 -43.93 11.71 -20.49
C GLU A 990 -45.31 11.05 -20.70
N ILE A 991 -46.15 10.96 -19.66
CA ILE A 991 -47.53 10.48 -19.75
C ILE A 991 -48.35 11.38 -20.70
N TYR A 992 -48.20 12.70 -20.61
CA TYR A 992 -48.86 13.63 -21.53
C TYR A 992 -48.40 13.46 -22.99
N TYR A 993 -47.11 13.17 -23.24
CA TYR A 993 -46.64 12.86 -24.58
C TYR A 993 -47.19 11.53 -25.10
N LEU A 994 -47.27 10.50 -24.25
CA LEU A 994 -47.87 9.21 -24.59
C LEU A 994 -49.37 9.33 -24.89
N TYR A 995 -50.11 10.12 -24.09
CA TYR A 995 -51.53 10.41 -24.32
C TYR A 995 -51.79 11.02 -25.70
N ASN A 996 -50.93 11.94 -26.15
CA ASN A 996 -51.07 12.58 -27.46
C ASN A 996 -50.60 11.71 -28.64
N ALA A 997 -49.90 10.61 -28.37
CA ALA A 997 -49.37 9.69 -29.38
C ALA A 997 -50.23 8.44 -29.59
N MET A 998 -51.24 8.20 -28.75
CA MET A 998 -52.09 7.01 -28.75
C MET A 998 -53.56 7.36 -29.03
N ALA A 999 -54.32 6.42 -29.61
CA ALA A 999 -55.77 6.58 -29.76
C ALA A 999 -56.45 6.56 -28.37
N PRO A 1000 -57.47 7.41 -28.11
CA PRO A 1000 -58.04 7.62 -26.77
C PRO A 1000 -58.52 6.33 -26.06
N GLU A 1001 -59.01 5.37 -26.83
CA GLU A 1001 -59.58 4.10 -26.36
C GLU A 1001 -58.53 3.13 -25.83
N ASP A 1002 -57.30 3.16 -26.35
CA ASP A 1002 -56.20 2.29 -25.92
C ASP A 1002 -55.50 2.83 -24.65
N PHE A 1003 -55.44 4.15 -24.52
CA PHE A 1003 -54.86 4.80 -23.34
C PHE A 1003 -55.73 4.63 -22.08
N GLU A 1004 -57.06 4.72 -22.21
CA GLU A 1004 -57.99 4.44 -21.10
C GLU A 1004 -57.91 2.99 -20.61
N LYS A 1005 -57.63 2.04 -21.51
CA LYS A 1005 -57.49 0.62 -21.19
C LYS A 1005 -56.21 0.32 -20.42
N MET A 1006 -55.11 0.98 -20.79
CA MET A 1006 -53.82 0.88 -20.10
C MET A 1006 -53.88 1.51 -18.69
N LEU A 1007 -54.48 2.69 -18.56
CA LEU A 1007 -54.60 3.38 -17.26
C LEU A 1007 -55.47 2.65 -16.24
N ARG A 1008 -56.53 1.96 -16.68
CA ARG A 1008 -57.36 1.14 -15.77
C ARG A 1008 -56.60 -0.06 -15.22
N SER A 1009 -55.76 -0.71 -16.04
CA SER A 1009 -54.90 -1.83 -15.62
C SER A 1009 -53.92 -1.41 -14.52
N ASP A 1010 -53.22 -0.29 -14.72
CA ASP A 1010 -52.14 0.13 -13.83
C ASP A 1010 -52.64 0.82 -12.56
N ILE A 1011 -53.78 1.53 -12.63
CA ILE A 1011 -54.44 2.11 -11.44
C ILE A 1011 -54.97 1.00 -10.52
N ASP A 1012 -55.55 -0.08 -11.08
CA ASP A 1012 -56.01 -1.22 -10.28
C ASP A 1012 -54.83 -1.94 -9.60
N GLU A 1013 -53.67 -2.04 -10.25
CA GLU A 1013 -52.45 -2.62 -9.68
C GLU A 1013 -51.84 -1.72 -8.57
N MET A 1014 -51.87 -0.39 -8.75
CA MET A 1014 -51.47 0.58 -7.73
C MET A 1014 -52.42 0.60 -6.53
N TYR A 1015 -53.74 0.56 -6.75
CA TYR A 1015 -54.73 0.58 -5.67
C TYR A 1015 -54.64 -0.69 -4.82
N ASN A 1016 -54.38 -1.84 -5.45
CA ASN A 1016 -54.11 -3.10 -4.75
C ASN A 1016 -52.81 -3.05 -3.93
N SER A 1017 -51.76 -2.40 -4.45
CA SER A 1017 -50.48 -2.20 -3.76
C SER A 1017 -50.58 -1.24 -2.56
N ILE A 1018 -51.42 -0.20 -2.64
CA ILE A 1018 -51.64 0.79 -1.57
C ILE A 1018 -52.59 0.24 -0.49
N SER A 1019 -53.55 -0.63 -0.84
CA SER A 1019 -54.44 -1.28 0.14
C SER A 1019 -53.70 -2.11 1.19
N HIS A 1020 -52.49 -2.59 0.88
CA HIS A 1020 -51.62 -3.30 1.82
C HIS A 1020 -50.91 -2.41 2.86
N ILE A 1021 -50.96 -1.08 2.70
CA ILE A 1021 -50.29 -0.11 3.58
C ILE A 1021 -51.25 0.44 4.65
N HIS A 1022 -52.57 0.27 4.50
CA HIS A 1022 -53.60 0.82 5.40
C HIS A 1022 -54.36 -0.23 6.24
N SER A 1023 -53.67 -1.26 6.74
CA SER A 1023 -54.19 -2.13 7.81
C SER A 1023 -53.53 -1.83 9.17
N GLY A 1024 -53.48 -0.55 9.56
CA GLY A 1024 -52.86 -0.12 10.80
C GLY A 1024 -53.36 1.24 11.29
N LYS A 1025 -54.36 1.19 12.18
CA LYS A 1025 -54.92 2.27 13.02
C LYS A 1025 -55.89 3.26 12.38
N GLU A 1026 -57.17 3.04 12.68
CA GLU A 1026 -58.17 4.11 12.80
C GLU A 1026 -57.69 5.17 13.80
N ILE A 1027 -57.72 6.43 13.40
CA ILE A 1027 -57.86 7.57 14.30
C ILE A 1027 -59.02 8.40 13.76
N GLN A 1028 -60.13 8.37 14.50
CA GLN A 1028 -61.21 9.34 14.39
C GLN A 1028 -60.67 10.74 14.75
N SER A 1029 -60.86 11.72 13.88
CA SER A 1029 -61.28 13.06 14.31
C SER A 1029 -61.90 13.83 13.15
N SER A 1030 -63.09 14.35 13.43
CA SER A 1030 -63.96 15.20 12.64
C SER A 1030 -63.41 16.61 12.38
N ASP A 1031 -63.86 17.15 11.25
CA ASP A 1031 -64.11 18.56 10.89
C ASP A 1031 -62.95 19.54 10.57
N ASN A 1032 -63.07 20.04 9.32
CA ASN A 1032 -62.45 21.18 8.61
C ASN A 1032 -61.00 21.08 8.11
#